data_AF-A0A8J9X4Q4-F1
#
_entry.id   AF-A0A8J9X4Q4-F1
#
_cell.length_a   1.000
_cell.length_b   1.000
_cell.length_c   1.000
_cell.angle_alpha   90.00
_cell.angle_beta   90.00
_cell.angle_gamma   90.00
#
_symmetry.space_group_name_H-M   'P 1'
#
loop_
_entity.id
_entity.type
_entity.pdbx_description
1 polymer ?
#
loop_
_entity_poly.entity_id
_entity_poly.type
_entity_poly.pdbx_seq_one_letter_code
_entity_poly.pdbx_strand_id
1 'polypeptide(L)'
;ALATFDVGHYVNHRTMRLLNKDQGYVFAFIGDEQATPHFMRYSGLTGACINAMSFNNFITDAGRGVSFEERLQQYSEETDWSNGEVVQRGTGANYGDDGFLRPGFSYRDGVAFLYSKIVEFGEMGKDVNNLLTRDWMVKLTASLVPRGMELNRVFLEGLQRHWKAAVFDKLMASVKSDIPVDEKGANVVDALRSSSSTLVEKNAASPVYWDELTTSLQLDTVTKDVLSTRHFPVAKRLCEIINELIDFASKAYVYNERISSELSNQPKSVDSIIDDFSVEAQNFANSLTQSAAFAAGVLAFRLVGSNVANTFSAVFAGLNILIAFGTMTNVSRYKIRNEEWRVFFADQKFFRVKCAVFALLSKDDQDSTPLEHHPFIDILEKRVKSFRETVGYYGYSDPTEFDEAYQQLKSRANDASELQKFRDLLVTDLLVDTYHVNSYVQEKLVDVFRVLDEMIFLLDSRKSKSASKAKQLFDQLLAYESVLEDSLQRGPVRFGFIKQRKFLHWNLIAALCYLSRVFCCFSRPRQSDRALFQIETLSIVRSLQSLSKEQDSKVLRRESRDFETLLWATRESEIASLIFLSGFFVFFASVLFSVARIFNIDSLENAAFWANAVSSFGAVLAAFHLVRKFSILFGLWATLWVKTSNTEGMDHINIRRIRDVTSIQALLTLTRLGAASGAAVALPWSVIENAFPSVITLDEDYPFWLASGAVCAAILATVFFFVVEYVVRYNLSPQLGPFVSELFRDEIETMFNDLAQRQNDIDTKVVQDRENWEYVAREFLHKYRFDTVFAADRFGTIFQYIQAGMEGSSDSKIEND
;
A
#
# COMPACT_ATOMS: atom_id res chain seq x y z
N ALA A 1 8.62 -7.57 40.22
CA ALA A 1 9.32 -6.80 39.17
C ALA A 1 8.44 -6.88 37.93
N LEU A 2 8.00 -5.75 37.37
CA LEU A 2 7.50 -5.77 36.00
C LEU A 2 8.69 -6.03 35.07
N ALA A 3 8.40 -6.73 33.97
CA ALA A 3 9.33 -7.18 32.95
C ALA A 3 10.47 -6.17 32.68
N THR A 4 11.69 -6.63 32.94
CA THR A 4 12.91 -6.01 32.43
C THR A 4 13.13 -6.53 31.01
N PHE A 5 13.19 -5.65 30.02
CA PHE A 5 13.59 -5.98 28.64
C PHE A 5 15.00 -5.45 28.39
N ASP A 6 15.79 -6.18 27.60
CA ASP A 6 17.15 -5.77 27.18
C ASP A 6 17.16 -4.56 26.22
N VAL A 7 16.00 -4.03 25.81
CA VAL A 7 15.89 -2.75 25.07
C VAL A 7 14.72 -1.90 25.60
N GLY A 8 15.00 -1.15 26.66
CA GLY A 8 14.21 -0.12 27.39
C GLY A 8 12.91 0.47 26.82
N HIS A 9 11.78 -0.21 27.03
CA HIS A 9 10.45 0.40 26.97
C HIS A 9 9.63 0.02 28.21
N TYR A 10 9.29 1.00 29.04
CA TYR A 10 8.61 0.78 30.32
C TYR A 10 7.12 1.11 30.25
N VAL A 11 6.29 0.24 30.82
CA VAL A 11 4.93 0.56 31.28
C VAL A 11 5.02 0.87 32.77
N ASN A 12 4.69 2.10 33.17
CA ASN A 12 4.68 2.47 34.59
C ASN A 12 3.41 1.89 35.24
N HIS A 13 3.60 1.02 36.23
CA HIS A 13 2.49 0.44 37.00
C HIS A 13 2.82 0.47 38.49
N ARG A 14 1.86 0.92 39.30
CA ARG A 14 1.92 0.90 40.76
C ARG A 14 0.63 0.29 41.31
N THR A 15 0.74 -0.88 41.93
CA THR A 15 -0.31 -1.44 42.78
C THR A 15 -0.12 -0.98 44.22
N MET A 16 -1.15 -0.40 44.82
CA MET A 16 -1.21 -0.09 46.26
C MET A 16 -2.13 -1.10 46.95
N ARG A 17 -1.71 -1.65 48.10
CA ARG A 17 -2.49 -2.65 48.88
C ARG A 17 -3.13 -2.00 50.11
N LEU A 18 -4.43 -2.20 50.30
CA LEU A 18 -5.22 -1.68 51.43
C LEU A 18 -5.08 -2.53 52.70
N LEU A 19 -4.79 -3.83 52.58
CA LEU A 19 -4.73 -4.78 53.70
C LEU A 19 -3.58 -4.56 54.70
N ASN A 20 -2.79 -3.49 54.54
CA ASN A 20 -1.71 -3.11 55.46
C ASN A 20 -1.98 -1.77 56.15
N LYS A 21 -3.26 -1.42 56.36
CA LYS A 21 -3.74 -0.18 57.02
C LYS A 21 -3.05 0.08 58.36
N ASP A 22 -2.72 -0.98 59.10
CA ASP A 22 -2.08 -0.91 60.41
C ASP A 22 -0.57 -0.61 60.36
N GLN A 23 0.08 -0.72 59.19
CA GLN A 23 1.51 -0.43 59.01
C GLN A 23 1.77 0.99 58.47
N GLY A 24 0.76 1.71 57.96
CA GLY A 24 0.86 3.14 57.69
C GLY A 24 1.74 3.58 56.50
N TYR A 25 2.13 2.67 55.60
CA TYR A 25 2.97 3.02 54.43
C TYR A 25 2.24 2.80 53.10
N VAL A 26 2.37 3.77 52.20
CA VAL A 26 1.96 3.69 50.80
C VAL A 26 3.24 3.71 49.95
N PHE A 27 3.45 2.67 49.13
CA PHE A 27 4.59 2.59 48.23
C PHE A 27 4.24 3.15 46.85
N ALA A 28 5.03 4.10 46.38
CA ALA A 28 4.86 4.77 45.10
C ALA A 28 6.21 4.75 44.34
N PHE A 29 6.35 3.90 43.32
CA PHE A 29 7.59 3.72 42.54
C PHE A 29 7.93 4.93 41.64
N ILE A 30 8.82 5.83 42.08
CA ILE A 30 9.38 6.88 41.21
C ILE A 30 10.61 6.27 40.51
N GLY A 31 10.54 6.11 39.19
CA GLY A 31 11.65 5.57 38.41
C GLY A 31 11.71 6.19 37.02
N ASP A 32 12.83 6.88 36.76
CA ASP A 32 13.43 7.13 35.46
C ASP A 32 14.73 6.31 35.45
N GLU A 33 14.73 5.16 34.79
CA GLU A 33 15.97 4.42 34.54
C GLU A 33 15.82 3.65 33.21
N GLN A 34 16.36 4.25 32.14
CA GLN A 34 16.45 3.78 30.75
C GLN A 34 15.17 3.79 29.88
N ALA A 35 14.46 4.91 29.82
CA ALA A 35 13.69 5.22 28.62
C ALA A 35 14.66 5.30 27.42
N THR A 36 14.47 4.45 26.41
CA THR A 36 15.26 4.50 25.17
C THR A 36 15.34 5.93 24.59
N PRO A 37 16.42 6.28 23.86
CA PRO A 37 16.62 7.62 23.28
C PRO A 37 15.46 8.14 22.42
N HIS A 38 14.59 7.25 21.94
CA HIS A 38 13.40 7.58 21.16
C HIS A 38 12.28 8.24 21.98
N PHE A 39 12.10 7.90 23.26
CA PHE A 39 11.06 8.49 24.12
C PHE A 39 11.39 9.95 24.48
N MET A 40 12.67 10.25 24.74
CA MET A 40 13.13 11.59 25.10
C MET A 40 13.05 12.61 23.94
N ARG A 41 12.95 12.18 22.68
CA ARG A 41 12.86 13.12 21.55
C ARG A 41 11.48 13.74 21.36
N TYR A 42 10.41 13.15 21.89
CA TYR A 42 9.03 13.56 21.58
C TYR A 42 8.18 13.93 22.80
N SER A 43 8.46 13.40 23.99
CA SER A 43 7.74 13.77 25.21
C SER A 43 8.70 14.30 26.28
N GLY A 44 9.02 15.58 26.23
CA GLY A 44 9.67 16.23 27.37
C GLY A 44 8.77 16.10 28.61
N LEU A 45 9.28 15.49 29.69
CA LEU A 45 8.90 15.78 31.08
C LEU A 45 7.44 15.50 31.57
N THR A 46 6.58 14.72 30.91
CA THR A 46 5.15 14.63 31.33
C THR A 46 4.81 13.53 32.35
N GLY A 47 5.17 12.27 32.13
CA GLY A 47 4.67 11.15 32.97
C GLY A 47 5.07 11.19 34.45
N ALA A 48 6.34 11.51 34.74
CA ALA A 48 6.82 11.66 36.12
C ALA A 48 6.23 12.90 36.81
N CYS A 49 6.05 14.00 36.07
CA CYS A 49 5.45 15.24 36.59
C CYS A 49 3.97 15.08 36.92
N ILE A 50 3.20 14.39 36.08
CA ILE A 50 1.77 14.14 36.36
C ILE A 50 1.63 13.19 37.57
N ASN A 51 2.46 12.14 37.68
CA ASN A 51 2.43 11.28 38.87
C ASN A 51 2.83 12.02 40.16
N ALA A 52 3.87 12.88 40.09
CA ALA A 52 4.25 13.74 41.21
C ALA A 52 3.12 14.72 41.59
N MET A 53 2.39 15.26 40.62
CA MET A 53 1.24 16.12 40.83
C MET A 53 0.07 15.36 41.48
N SER A 54 -0.31 14.18 40.97
CA SER A 54 -1.35 13.34 41.57
C SER A 54 -0.97 12.89 42.99
N PHE A 55 0.31 12.61 43.25
CA PHE A 55 0.76 12.29 44.60
C PHE A 55 0.73 13.52 45.54
N ASN A 56 1.06 14.71 45.01
CA ASN A 56 0.89 15.95 45.74
C ASN A 56 -0.59 16.24 46.06
N ASN A 57 -1.51 15.96 45.12
CA ASN A 57 -2.95 16.03 45.36
C ASN A 57 -3.37 15.05 46.46
N PHE A 58 -2.91 13.80 46.40
CA PHE A 58 -3.16 12.77 47.42
C PHE A 58 -2.74 13.21 48.83
N ILE A 59 -1.60 13.90 48.98
CA ILE A 59 -1.14 14.47 50.26
C ILE A 59 -1.98 15.69 50.65
N THR A 60 -2.27 16.58 49.69
CA THR A 60 -3.02 17.81 49.93
C THR A 60 -4.44 17.50 50.42
N ASP A 61 -5.10 16.51 49.81
CA ASP A 61 -6.43 16.08 50.19
C ASP A 61 -6.45 15.41 51.57
N ALA A 62 -5.33 14.82 52.00
CA ALA A 62 -5.16 14.34 53.37
C ALA A 62 -5.26 15.50 54.37
N GLY A 63 -4.59 16.62 54.06
CA GLY A 63 -4.66 17.85 54.84
C GLY A 63 -6.04 18.52 54.83
N ARG A 64 -6.88 18.20 53.83
CA ARG A 64 -8.28 18.67 53.72
C ARG A 64 -9.29 17.75 54.41
N GLY A 65 -8.85 16.64 55.00
CA GLY A 65 -9.72 15.70 55.71
C GLY A 65 -10.45 14.70 54.81
N VAL A 66 -10.04 14.55 53.54
CA VAL A 66 -10.58 13.52 52.64
C VAL A 66 -10.13 12.14 53.13
N SER A 67 -11.05 11.17 53.12
CA SER A 67 -10.76 9.83 53.61
C SER A 67 -9.61 9.19 52.84
N PHE A 68 -8.85 8.30 53.49
CA PHE A 68 -7.74 7.60 52.82
C PHE A 68 -8.23 6.80 51.60
N GLU A 69 -9.41 6.19 51.72
CA GLU A 69 -10.06 5.40 50.66
C GLU A 69 -10.42 6.27 49.44
N GLU A 70 -11.04 7.43 49.63
CA GLU A 70 -11.36 8.36 48.52
C GLU A 70 -10.11 8.91 47.84
N ARG A 71 -9.08 9.30 48.61
CA ARG A 71 -7.82 9.79 48.04
C ARG A 71 -7.12 8.73 47.22
N LEU A 72 -7.13 7.50 47.70
CA LEU A 72 -6.55 6.35 46.99
C LEU A 72 -7.32 6.04 45.72
N GLN A 73 -8.66 6.15 45.76
CA GLN A 73 -9.51 5.95 44.60
C GLN A 73 -9.22 6.99 43.51
N GLN A 74 -9.14 8.26 43.90
CA GLN A 74 -8.80 9.35 42.99
C GLN A 74 -7.38 9.21 42.44
N TYR A 75 -6.40 8.86 43.27
CA TYR A 75 -5.03 8.66 42.81
C TYR A 75 -4.89 7.47 41.85
N SER A 76 -5.58 6.36 42.11
CA SER A 76 -5.64 5.20 41.22
C SER A 76 -6.28 5.58 39.87
N GLU A 77 -7.40 6.33 39.88
CA GLU A 77 -8.04 6.83 38.65
C GLU A 77 -7.17 7.80 37.86
N GLU A 78 -6.47 8.70 38.55
CA GLU A 78 -5.60 9.68 37.93
C GLU A 78 -4.32 9.06 37.35
N THR A 79 -3.90 7.87 37.77
CA THR A 79 -2.60 7.28 37.40
C THR A 79 -2.67 5.96 36.64
N ASP A 80 -3.87 5.40 36.40
CA ASP A 80 -4.08 4.17 35.61
C ASP A 80 -4.05 4.42 34.10
N TRP A 81 -2.96 5.00 33.59
CA TRP A 81 -2.84 5.32 32.17
C TRP A 81 -2.32 4.17 31.33
N SER A 82 -2.84 4.10 30.12
CA SER A 82 -2.18 3.39 29.03
C SER A 82 -1.17 4.34 28.33
N ASN A 83 -0.04 3.84 27.79
CA ASN A 83 0.81 4.59 26.83
C ASN A 83 0.06 5.37 25.71
N GLY A 84 -1.17 4.97 25.34
CA GLY A 84 -1.97 5.59 24.29
C GLY A 84 -2.70 6.81 24.82
N GLU A 85 -3.17 6.75 26.07
CA GLU A 85 -3.60 7.93 26.82
C GLU A 85 -2.43 8.87 27.12
N VAL A 86 -1.23 8.35 27.40
CA VAL A 86 -0.04 9.20 27.57
C VAL A 86 0.33 9.92 26.27
N VAL A 87 0.18 9.27 25.11
CA VAL A 87 0.39 9.87 23.78
C VAL A 87 -0.74 10.84 23.43
N GLN A 88 -2.02 10.48 23.61
CA GLN A 88 -3.17 11.36 23.33
C GLN A 88 -3.23 12.58 24.28
N ARG A 89 -2.87 12.40 25.56
CA ARG A 89 -2.88 13.48 26.57
C ARG A 89 -1.55 14.25 26.61
N GLY A 90 -0.47 13.73 26.02
CA GLY A 90 0.88 14.30 26.13
C GLY A 90 1.59 14.70 24.82
N THR A 91 1.17 14.24 23.64
CA THR A 91 1.85 14.51 22.36
C THR A 91 0.87 14.58 21.19
N GLY A 92 0.77 15.73 20.51
CA GLY A 92 -0.11 15.93 19.35
C GLY A 92 0.35 15.29 18.03
N ALA A 93 0.89 14.07 18.02
CA ALA A 93 1.48 13.46 16.83
C ALA A 93 1.44 11.92 16.83
N ASN A 94 0.42 11.32 16.21
CA ASN A 94 0.37 9.90 15.83
C ASN A 94 1.22 9.64 14.57
N TYR A 95 2.55 9.74 14.66
CA TYR A 95 3.44 9.49 13.52
C TYR A 95 4.52 8.44 13.83
N GLY A 96 4.21 7.18 13.56
CA GLY A 96 5.18 6.10 13.49
C GLY A 96 4.52 4.77 13.14
N ASP A 97 5.09 4.01 12.20
CA ASP A 97 4.74 2.61 11.94
C ASP A 97 4.95 1.81 13.23
N ASP A 98 3.85 1.37 13.85
CA ASP A 98 3.70 0.29 14.86
C ASP A 98 4.60 0.29 16.13
N GLY A 99 5.64 1.11 16.22
CA GLY A 99 6.75 0.94 17.16
C GLY A 99 6.48 1.35 18.61
N PHE A 100 5.38 2.05 18.89
CA PHE A 100 5.09 2.62 20.22
C PHE A 100 4.00 1.86 21.00
N LEU A 101 3.34 0.84 20.42
CA LEU A 101 2.01 0.40 20.89
C LEU A 101 1.86 -1.08 21.31
N ARG A 102 2.84 -1.96 21.12
CA ARG A 102 2.73 -3.41 21.44
C ARG A 102 3.72 -3.84 22.53
N PRO A 103 3.34 -3.82 23.82
CA PRO A 103 4.22 -4.33 24.88
C PRO A 103 4.37 -5.85 24.77
N GLY A 104 5.60 -6.34 24.59
CA GLY A 104 5.86 -7.76 24.78
C GLY A 104 5.72 -8.16 26.25
N PHE A 105 5.17 -9.32 26.59
CA PHE A 105 5.19 -9.85 27.96
C PHE A 105 4.92 -11.36 27.97
N SER A 106 5.43 -12.07 28.99
CA SER A 106 5.11 -13.49 29.17
C SER A 106 3.71 -13.68 29.72
N TYR A 107 3.05 -14.81 29.42
CA TYR A 107 1.72 -15.08 29.99
C TYR A 107 1.70 -15.01 31.52
N ARG A 108 2.79 -15.44 32.18
CA ARG A 108 2.94 -15.34 33.63
C ARG A 108 2.95 -13.91 34.12
N ASP A 109 3.66 -13.02 33.43
CA ASP A 109 3.73 -11.61 33.79
C ASP A 109 2.40 -10.90 33.54
N GLY A 110 1.74 -11.19 32.42
CA GLY A 110 0.42 -10.67 32.09
C GLY A 110 -0.64 -11.10 33.12
N VAL A 111 -0.66 -12.39 33.47
CA VAL A 111 -1.53 -12.92 34.52
C VAL A 111 -1.20 -12.32 35.88
N ALA A 112 0.08 -12.14 36.23
CA ALA A 112 0.47 -11.54 37.49
C ALA A 112 0.03 -10.08 37.60
N PHE A 113 0.13 -9.32 36.51
CA PHE A 113 -0.36 -7.95 36.40
C PHE A 113 -1.89 -7.88 36.58
N LEU A 114 -2.64 -8.67 35.82
CA LEU A 114 -4.10 -8.71 35.91
C LEU A 114 -4.57 -9.21 37.27
N TYR A 115 -3.87 -10.18 37.86
CA TYR A 115 -4.15 -10.66 39.21
C TYR A 115 -4.05 -9.51 40.22
N SER A 116 -2.98 -8.70 40.14
CA SER A 116 -2.83 -7.57 41.06
C SER A 116 -3.89 -6.49 40.85
N LYS A 117 -4.31 -6.26 39.59
CA LYS A 117 -5.38 -5.32 39.26
C LYS A 117 -6.74 -5.78 39.76
N ILE A 118 -7.05 -7.08 39.66
CA ILE A 118 -8.30 -7.65 40.20
C ILE A 118 -8.36 -7.48 41.71
N VAL A 119 -7.25 -7.77 42.40
CA VAL A 119 -7.16 -7.59 43.85
C VAL A 119 -7.32 -6.11 44.23
N GLU A 120 -6.65 -5.20 43.52
CA GLU A 120 -6.79 -3.75 43.73
C GLU A 120 -8.24 -3.30 43.53
N PHE A 121 -8.90 -3.66 42.42
CA PHE A 121 -10.29 -3.31 42.16
C PHE A 121 -11.24 -3.84 43.24
N GLY A 122 -11.03 -5.09 43.67
CA GLY A 122 -11.79 -5.71 44.75
C GLY A 122 -11.61 -4.99 46.10
N GLU A 123 -10.38 -4.62 46.46
CA GLU A 123 -10.08 -3.86 47.67
C GLU A 123 -10.70 -2.44 47.63
N MET A 124 -10.81 -1.85 46.44
CA MET A 124 -11.36 -0.51 46.22
C MET A 124 -12.89 -0.49 46.02
N GLY A 125 -13.57 -1.64 46.10
CA GLY A 125 -15.02 -1.73 45.87
C GLY A 125 -15.45 -1.39 44.43
N LYS A 126 -14.51 -1.42 43.47
CA LYS A 126 -14.77 -1.17 42.05
C LYS A 126 -15.26 -2.45 41.36
N ASP A 127 -16.03 -2.27 40.28
CA ASP A 127 -16.51 -3.40 39.48
C ASP A 127 -15.36 -4.08 38.74
N VAL A 128 -14.99 -5.27 39.20
CA VAL A 128 -13.94 -6.13 38.62
C VAL A 128 -14.27 -6.58 37.19
N ASN A 129 -15.55 -6.51 36.77
CA ASN A 129 -15.91 -6.78 35.38
C ASN A 129 -15.44 -5.67 34.44
N ASN A 130 -15.33 -4.43 34.91
CA ASN A 130 -14.83 -3.28 34.16
C ASN A 130 -13.32 -3.03 34.37
N LEU A 131 -12.55 -4.11 34.57
CA LEU A 131 -11.11 -4.03 34.85
C LEU A 131 -10.31 -3.38 33.72
N LEU A 132 -10.68 -3.65 32.47
CA LEU A 132 -9.95 -3.21 31.29
C LEU A 132 -10.73 -2.13 30.55
N THR A 133 -10.18 -0.93 30.50
CA THR A 133 -10.67 0.12 29.60
C THR A 133 -10.43 -0.28 28.13
N ARG A 134 -11.10 0.37 27.18
CA ARG A 134 -10.92 0.10 25.74
C ARG A 134 -9.44 0.13 25.33
N ASP A 135 -8.67 1.07 25.84
CA ASP A 135 -7.25 1.21 25.50
C ASP A 135 -6.39 0.06 26.05
N TRP A 136 -6.70 -0.42 27.25
CA TRP A 136 -6.05 -1.61 27.82
C TRP A 136 -6.46 -2.88 27.07
N MET A 137 -7.73 -2.99 26.66
CA MET A 137 -8.21 -4.09 25.80
C MET A 137 -7.43 -4.14 24.49
N VAL A 138 -7.30 -3.01 23.79
CA VAL A 138 -6.53 -2.92 22.54
C VAL A 138 -5.09 -3.41 22.75
N LYS A 139 -4.43 -2.95 23.80
CA LYS A 139 -3.01 -3.23 24.03
C LYS A 139 -2.72 -4.65 24.38
N LEU A 140 -3.45 -5.19 25.36
CA LEU A 140 -3.31 -6.58 25.74
C LEU A 140 -3.64 -7.48 24.55
N THR A 141 -4.66 -7.14 23.77
CA THR A 141 -5.01 -7.87 22.56
C THR A 141 -3.90 -7.81 21.50
N ALA A 142 -3.38 -6.62 21.16
CA ALA A 142 -2.34 -6.45 20.16
C ALA A 142 -0.98 -7.08 20.55
N SER A 143 -0.79 -7.35 21.84
CA SER A 143 0.40 -8.01 22.38
C SER A 143 0.26 -9.53 22.38
N LEU A 144 -0.95 -10.04 22.60
CA LEU A 144 -1.23 -11.48 22.71
C LEU A 144 -1.62 -12.11 21.38
N VAL A 145 -2.25 -11.36 20.49
CA VAL A 145 -2.80 -11.85 19.22
C VAL A 145 -2.12 -11.12 18.06
N PRO A 146 -1.14 -11.76 17.40
CA PRO A 146 -0.50 -11.21 16.21
C PRO A 146 -1.51 -11.01 15.07
N ARG A 147 -1.24 -10.03 14.21
CA ARG A 147 -2.06 -9.78 13.01
C ARG A 147 -2.14 -11.03 12.14
N GLY A 148 -3.35 -11.44 11.77
CA GLY A 148 -3.61 -12.62 10.96
C GLY A 148 -3.86 -13.90 11.77
N MET A 149 -3.84 -13.82 13.11
CA MET A 149 -4.15 -14.92 14.02
C MET A 149 -5.46 -14.72 14.79
N GLU A 150 -6.17 -13.61 14.56
CA GLU A 150 -7.39 -13.22 15.29
C GLU A 150 -8.56 -14.19 15.06
N LEU A 151 -8.58 -14.92 13.95
CA LEU A 151 -9.57 -15.96 13.65
C LEU A 151 -8.97 -17.37 13.61
N ASN A 152 -7.66 -17.50 13.85
CA ASN A 152 -6.98 -18.80 13.76
C ASN A 152 -7.30 -19.63 15.01
N ARG A 153 -8.23 -20.58 14.89
CA ARG A 153 -8.70 -21.39 16.03
C ARG A 153 -7.58 -22.17 16.72
N VAL A 154 -6.63 -22.71 15.96
CA VAL A 154 -5.50 -23.47 16.51
C VAL A 154 -4.63 -22.59 17.39
N PHE A 155 -4.31 -21.37 16.90
CA PHE A 155 -3.59 -20.36 17.68
C PHE A 155 -4.35 -19.98 18.96
N LEU A 156 -5.63 -19.61 18.81
CA LEU A 156 -6.45 -19.08 19.90
C LEU A 156 -6.68 -20.12 21.01
N GLU A 157 -6.91 -21.39 20.63
CA GLU A 157 -7.01 -22.50 21.58
C GLU A 157 -5.68 -22.75 22.30
N GLY A 158 -4.56 -22.62 21.58
CA GLY A 158 -3.21 -22.66 22.15
C GLY A 158 -2.96 -21.55 23.15
N LEU A 159 -3.28 -20.31 22.79
CA LEU A 159 -3.19 -19.11 23.65
C LEU A 159 -4.02 -19.29 24.92
N GLN A 160 -5.28 -19.72 24.80
CA GLN A 160 -6.14 -19.98 25.95
C GLN A 160 -5.55 -21.05 26.89
N ARG A 161 -4.95 -22.10 26.34
CA ARG A 161 -4.35 -23.19 27.12
C ARG A 161 -3.16 -22.68 27.95
N HIS A 162 -2.23 -21.96 27.33
CA HIS A 162 -1.04 -21.45 28.02
C HIS A 162 -1.39 -20.35 29.01
N TRP A 163 -2.35 -19.48 28.67
CA TRP A 163 -2.88 -18.49 29.60
C TRP A 163 -3.50 -19.13 30.85
N LYS A 164 -4.37 -20.12 30.66
CA LYS A 164 -4.98 -20.87 31.78
C LYS A 164 -3.93 -21.55 32.64
N ALA A 165 -2.90 -22.14 32.03
CA ALA A 165 -1.78 -22.72 32.79
C ALA A 165 -1.08 -21.66 33.67
N ALA A 166 -0.82 -20.47 33.14
CA ALA A 166 -0.26 -19.35 33.91
C ALA A 166 -1.20 -18.88 35.05
N VAL A 167 -2.53 -18.89 34.82
CA VAL A 167 -3.53 -18.61 35.87
C VAL A 167 -3.47 -19.66 36.99
N PHE A 168 -3.38 -20.94 36.66
CA PHE A 168 -3.26 -22.01 37.66
C PHE A 168 -1.94 -21.92 38.44
N ASP A 169 -0.82 -21.65 37.78
CA ASP A 169 0.47 -21.41 38.43
C ASP A 169 0.36 -20.27 39.46
N LYS A 170 -0.28 -19.15 39.05
CA LYS A 170 -0.48 -18.00 39.93
C LYS A 170 -1.43 -18.31 41.09
N LEU A 171 -2.52 -19.04 40.83
CA LEU A 171 -3.47 -19.49 41.85
C LEU A 171 -2.77 -20.34 42.90
N MET A 172 -2.01 -21.36 42.48
CA MET A 172 -1.26 -22.24 43.39
C MET A 172 -0.24 -21.47 44.23
N ALA A 173 0.48 -20.53 43.61
CA ALA A 173 1.43 -19.68 44.32
C ALA A 173 0.74 -18.79 45.38
N SER A 174 -0.41 -18.19 45.05
CA SER A 174 -1.19 -17.38 45.99
C SER A 174 -1.77 -18.20 47.14
N VAL A 175 -2.33 -19.38 46.86
CA VAL A 175 -2.87 -20.29 47.90
C VAL A 175 -1.78 -20.74 48.86
N LYS A 176 -0.59 -21.10 48.32
CA LYS A 176 0.57 -21.48 49.14
C LYS A 176 1.04 -20.34 50.06
N SER A 177 0.87 -19.09 49.63
CA SER A 177 1.25 -17.91 50.42
C SER A 177 0.22 -17.56 51.50
N ASP A 178 -1.07 -17.69 51.20
CA ASP A 178 -2.15 -17.29 52.11
C ASP A 178 -2.50 -18.37 53.15
N ILE A 179 -2.13 -19.64 52.92
CA ILE A 179 -2.33 -20.77 53.85
C ILE A 179 -0.96 -21.22 54.41
N PRO A 180 -0.54 -20.81 55.62
CA PRO A 180 0.83 -21.01 56.09
C PRO A 180 1.18 -22.46 56.49
N VAL A 181 2.31 -22.92 55.93
CA VAL A 181 3.42 -23.83 56.35
C VAL A 181 3.21 -25.10 57.21
N ASP A 182 2.12 -25.35 57.93
CA ASP A 182 2.03 -26.58 58.76
C ASP A 182 1.52 -27.81 57.95
N GLU A 183 2.25 -28.21 56.90
CA GLU A 183 1.93 -29.29 55.93
C GLU A 183 0.62 -29.11 55.11
N LYS A 184 -0.34 -28.32 55.60
CA LYS A 184 -1.66 -28.11 54.99
C LYS A 184 -1.61 -27.35 53.66
N GLY A 185 -0.79 -26.30 53.54
CA GLY A 185 -0.71 -25.51 52.30
C GLY A 185 -0.18 -26.30 51.10
N ALA A 186 0.81 -27.16 51.32
CA ALA A 186 1.34 -28.06 50.28
C ALA A 186 0.31 -29.13 49.88
N ASN A 187 -0.34 -29.75 50.87
CA ASN A 187 -1.41 -30.73 50.64
C ASN A 187 -2.60 -30.14 49.88
N VAL A 188 -2.95 -28.87 50.12
CA VAL A 188 -4.01 -28.15 49.38
C VAL A 188 -3.61 -27.89 47.94
N VAL A 189 -2.37 -27.47 47.69
CA VAL A 189 -1.85 -27.26 46.33
C VAL A 189 -1.78 -28.58 45.56
N ASP A 190 -1.36 -29.66 46.20
CA ASP A 190 -1.30 -30.99 45.57
C ASP A 190 -2.70 -31.54 45.28
N ALA A 191 -3.66 -31.34 46.19
CA ALA A 191 -5.07 -31.67 45.95
C ALA A 191 -5.68 -30.83 44.81
N LEU A 192 -5.35 -29.54 44.74
CA LEU A 192 -5.74 -28.66 43.63
C LEU A 192 -5.15 -29.13 42.30
N ARG A 193 -3.88 -29.52 42.28
CA ARG A 193 -3.20 -30.03 41.09
C ARG A 193 -3.81 -31.35 40.62
N SER A 194 -4.12 -32.28 41.53
CA SER A 194 -4.76 -33.54 41.16
C SER A 194 -6.17 -33.33 40.62
N SER A 195 -6.99 -32.53 41.30
CA SER A 195 -8.39 -32.30 40.89
C SER A 195 -8.51 -31.46 39.62
N SER A 196 -7.63 -30.47 39.42
CA SER A 196 -7.62 -29.69 38.18
C SER A 196 -7.19 -30.53 36.98
N SER A 197 -6.25 -31.46 37.16
CA SER A 197 -5.81 -32.38 36.10
C SER A 197 -6.91 -33.34 35.60
N THR A 198 -7.88 -33.67 36.45
CA THR A 198 -9.06 -34.46 36.08
C THR A 198 -10.17 -33.66 35.40
N LEU A 199 -10.13 -32.33 35.46
CA LEU A 199 -11.16 -31.43 34.92
C LEU A 199 -10.70 -30.67 33.66
N VAL A 200 -9.57 -31.05 33.06
CA VAL A 200 -8.88 -30.32 31.96
C VAL A 200 -9.78 -30.04 30.74
N GLU A 201 -10.76 -30.90 30.46
CA GLU A 201 -11.68 -30.72 29.32
C GLU A 201 -12.81 -29.71 29.57
N LYS A 202 -13.02 -29.26 30.82
CA LYS A 202 -14.11 -28.34 31.18
C LYS A 202 -13.65 -26.87 31.11
N ASN A 203 -14.56 -25.99 30.68
CA ASN A 203 -14.24 -24.56 30.52
C ASN A 203 -14.06 -23.87 31.89
N ALA A 204 -12.81 -23.56 32.26
CA ALA A 204 -12.47 -22.84 33.49
C ALA A 204 -13.01 -21.41 33.60
N ALA A 205 -13.61 -20.84 32.55
CA ALA A 205 -14.38 -19.60 32.63
C ALA A 205 -15.83 -19.83 33.10
N SER A 206 -16.32 -21.08 33.09
CA SER A 206 -17.66 -21.44 33.55
C SER A 206 -17.74 -21.42 35.08
N PRO A 207 -18.83 -20.90 35.69
CA PRO A 207 -19.04 -21.00 37.13
C PRO A 207 -19.07 -22.46 37.60
N VAL A 208 -19.64 -23.35 36.78
CA VAL A 208 -19.77 -24.79 37.07
C VAL A 208 -18.41 -25.45 37.30
N TYR A 209 -17.36 -24.99 36.61
CA TYR A 209 -16.01 -25.55 36.76
C TYR A 209 -15.48 -25.37 38.18
N TRP A 210 -15.63 -24.18 38.76
CA TRP A 210 -15.10 -23.86 40.08
C TRP A 210 -15.92 -24.51 41.19
N ASP A 211 -17.23 -24.63 41.02
CA ASP A 211 -18.11 -25.36 41.95
C ASP A 211 -17.77 -26.86 41.98
N GLU A 212 -17.56 -27.47 40.81
CA GLU A 212 -17.12 -28.86 40.69
C GLU A 212 -15.70 -29.06 41.25
N LEU A 213 -14.78 -28.13 40.99
CA LEU A 213 -13.44 -28.16 41.57
C LEU A 213 -13.51 -28.13 43.10
N THR A 214 -14.29 -27.21 43.68
CA THR A 214 -14.52 -27.11 45.14
C THR A 214 -15.10 -28.41 45.73
N THR A 215 -16.03 -29.04 45.00
CA THR A 215 -16.68 -30.28 45.41
C THR A 215 -15.70 -31.46 45.36
N SER A 216 -14.88 -31.55 44.32
CA SER A 216 -13.91 -32.62 44.09
C SER A 216 -12.72 -32.62 45.06
N LEU A 217 -12.41 -31.47 45.67
CA LEU A 217 -11.31 -31.34 46.61
C LEU A 217 -11.60 -32.10 47.92
N GLN A 218 -10.71 -33.00 48.32
CA GLN A 218 -10.80 -33.69 49.62
C GLN A 218 -10.16 -32.83 50.73
N LEU A 219 -10.74 -31.66 50.99
CA LEU A 219 -10.26 -30.67 51.96
C LEU A 219 -11.33 -30.35 53.02
N ASP A 220 -10.92 -29.79 54.15
CA ASP A 220 -11.86 -29.33 55.19
C ASP A 220 -12.72 -28.15 54.72
N THR A 221 -13.87 -27.98 55.35
CA THR A 221 -14.89 -26.99 54.95
C THR A 221 -14.39 -25.54 55.03
N VAL A 222 -13.49 -25.24 55.98
CA VAL A 222 -12.94 -23.88 56.16
C VAL A 222 -11.98 -23.56 55.03
N THR A 223 -11.10 -24.51 54.67
CA THR A 223 -10.18 -24.35 53.54
C THR A 223 -10.95 -24.23 52.21
N LYS A 224 -12.01 -25.01 52.03
CA LYS A 224 -12.89 -24.88 50.85
C LYS A 224 -13.55 -23.50 50.77
N ASP A 225 -14.00 -22.96 51.90
CA ASP A 225 -14.62 -21.64 51.99
C ASP A 225 -13.62 -20.51 51.65
N VAL A 226 -12.38 -20.60 52.13
CA VAL A 226 -11.31 -19.64 51.77
C VAL A 226 -11.01 -19.70 50.27
N LEU A 227 -10.93 -20.90 49.68
CA LEU A 227 -10.68 -21.06 48.25
C LEU A 227 -11.83 -20.49 47.41
N SER A 228 -13.09 -20.78 47.76
CA SER A 228 -14.27 -20.34 47.03
C SER A 228 -14.54 -18.84 47.15
N THR A 229 -14.21 -18.22 48.29
CA THR A 229 -14.47 -16.79 48.54
C THR A 229 -13.33 -15.89 48.08
N ARG A 230 -12.07 -16.31 48.22
CA ARG A 230 -10.90 -15.44 48.00
C ARG A 230 -10.11 -15.74 46.74
N HIS A 231 -9.95 -17.01 46.37
CA HIS A 231 -9.00 -17.41 45.33
C HIS A 231 -9.67 -17.78 43.99
N PHE A 232 -10.71 -18.60 44.02
CA PHE A 232 -11.42 -19.04 42.81
C PHE A 232 -12.10 -17.89 42.05
N PRO A 233 -12.70 -16.87 42.69
CA PRO A 233 -13.28 -15.75 41.96
C PRO A 233 -12.23 -14.96 41.14
N VAL A 234 -11.03 -14.78 41.69
CA VAL A 234 -9.93 -14.09 41.00
C VAL A 234 -9.42 -14.92 39.83
N ALA A 235 -9.20 -16.23 40.03
CA ALA A 235 -8.76 -17.13 38.96
C ALA A 235 -9.81 -17.26 37.85
N LYS A 236 -11.10 -17.31 38.22
CA LYS A 236 -12.21 -17.28 37.26
C LYS A 236 -12.16 -16.03 36.40
N ARG A 237 -12.03 -14.84 37.00
CA ARG A 237 -11.97 -13.57 36.26
C ARG A 237 -10.77 -13.54 35.30
N LEU A 238 -9.62 -14.03 35.71
CA LEU A 238 -8.43 -14.12 34.83
C LEU A 238 -8.67 -15.03 33.61
N CYS A 239 -9.41 -16.12 33.79
CA CYS A 239 -9.83 -17.00 32.70
C CYS A 239 -10.92 -16.36 31.81
N GLU A 240 -11.78 -15.50 32.35
CA GLU A 240 -12.77 -14.74 31.58
C GLU A 240 -12.12 -13.65 30.72
N ILE A 241 -11.14 -12.91 31.27
CA ILE A 241 -10.44 -11.82 30.57
C ILE A 241 -9.79 -12.29 29.26
N ILE A 242 -9.16 -13.46 29.22
CA ILE A 242 -8.58 -13.94 27.95
C ILE A 242 -9.65 -14.22 26.88
N ASN A 243 -10.84 -14.66 27.28
CA ASN A 243 -11.96 -14.84 26.35
C ASN A 243 -12.47 -13.48 25.86
N GLU A 244 -12.54 -12.47 26.74
CA GLU A 244 -12.89 -11.10 26.36
C GLU A 244 -11.88 -10.49 25.38
N LEU A 245 -10.57 -10.73 25.59
CA LEU A 245 -9.53 -10.27 24.67
C LEU A 245 -9.60 -10.95 23.31
N ILE A 246 -9.88 -12.26 23.27
CA ILE A 246 -10.06 -13.02 22.02
C ILE A 246 -11.33 -12.57 21.27
N ASP A 247 -12.44 -12.38 21.98
CA ASP A 247 -13.68 -11.84 21.42
C ASP A 247 -13.47 -10.41 20.90
N PHE A 248 -12.75 -9.58 21.64
CA PHE A 248 -12.36 -8.25 21.20
C PHE A 248 -11.48 -8.28 19.94
N ALA A 249 -10.51 -9.19 19.84
CA ALA A 249 -9.69 -9.38 18.64
C ALA A 249 -10.54 -9.77 17.43
N SER A 250 -11.44 -10.72 17.62
CA SER A 250 -12.35 -11.22 16.59
C SER A 250 -13.30 -10.11 16.11
N LYS A 251 -13.87 -9.33 17.03
CA LYS A 251 -14.72 -8.17 16.70
C LYS A 251 -13.92 -7.08 15.99
N ALA A 252 -12.73 -6.74 16.48
CA ALA A 252 -11.88 -5.73 15.85
C ALA A 252 -11.48 -6.13 14.41
N TYR A 253 -11.27 -7.43 14.16
CA TYR A 253 -11.09 -7.97 12.82
C TYR A 253 -12.33 -7.76 11.93
N VAL A 254 -13.51 -8.17 12.40
CA VAL A 254 -14.76 -8.11 11.65
C VAL A 254 -15.16 -6.66 11.35
N TYR A 255 -14.97 -5.74 12.30
CA TYR A 255 -15.33 -4.32 12.16
C TYR A 255 -14.23 -3.45 11.54
N ASN A 256 -13.09 -4.03 11.13
CA ASN A 256 -11.96 -3.31 10.55
C ASN A 256 -11.40 -2.18 11.46
N GLU A 257 -11.54 -2.34 12.78
CA GLU A 257 -11.06 -1.40 13.82
C GLU A 257 -9.67 -1.78 14.36
N ARG A 258 -8.89 -2.56 13.61
CA ARG A 258 -7.53 -2.95 14.02
C ARG A 258 -6.68 -1.69 14.20
N ILE A 259 -6.27 -1.37 15.42
CA ILE A 259 -5.44 -0.19 15.72
C ILE A 259 -4.05 -0.27 15.06
N SER A 260 -3.52 -1.50 14.89
CA SER A 260 -2.34 -1.80 14.06
C SER A 260 -2.52 -1.52 12.56
N SER A 261 -3.72 -1.12 12.14
CA SER A 261 -4.07 -0.80 10.76
C SER A 261 -4.62 0.61 10.58
N GLU A 262 -4.56 1.51 11.58
CA GLU A 262 -5.02 2.90 11.38
C GLU A 262 -4.30 3.58 10.19
N LEU A 263 -3.03 3.26 9.96
CA LEU A 263 -2.25 3.71 8.79
C LEU A 263 -2.74 3.10 7.46
N SER A 264 -3.37 1.93 7.52
CA SER A 264 -4.00 1.25 6.37
C SER A 264 -5.46 1.71 6.13
N ASN A 265 -6.12 2.20 7.19
CA ASN A 265 -7.46 2.79 7.17
C ASN A 265 -7.46 4.24 6.70
N GLN A 266 -6.30 4.91 6.70
CA GLN A 266 -6.17 6.16 5.97
C GLN A 266 -6.40 5.86 4.48
N PRO A 267 -7.26 6.64 3.79
CA PRO A 267 -7.29 6.61 2.35
C PRO A 267 -5.88 7.00 1.90
N LYS A 268 -5.07 6.01 1.49
CA LYS A 268 -3.80 6.28 0.81
C LYS A 268 -4.13 7.31 -0.26
N SER A 269 -3.48 8.48 -0.16
CA SER A 269 -3.52 9.47 -1.25
C SER A 269 -3.22 8.69 -2.51
N VAL A 270 -4.14 8.74 -3.47
CA VAL A 270 -4.23 7.88 -4.65
C VAL A 270 -2.85 7.53 -5.26
N ASP A 271 -2.17 6.54 -4.66
CA ASP A 271 -0.95 5.88 -5.20
C ASP A 271 -1.38 4.77 -6.16
N SER A 272 -2.60 4.87 -6.65
CA SER A 272 -3.04 4.20 -7.86
C SER A 272 -2.23 4.84 -8.99
N ILE A 273 -1.13 4.18 -9.34
CA ILE A 273 -0.30 4.43 -10.54
C ILE A 273 -1.10 4.19 -11.84
N ILE A 274 -2.40 3.98 -11.74
CA ILE A 274 -3.22 3.48 -12.83
C ILE A 274 -3.66 4.64 -13.70
N ASP A 275 -3.00 4.68 -14.85
CA ASP A 275 -3.45 5.32 -16.08
C ASP A 275 -3.49 6.86 -16.12
N ASP A 276 -2.84 7.53 -15.17
CA ASP A 276 -2.62 8.99 -15.24
C ASP A 276 -1.78 9.41 -16.49
N PHE A 277 -1.23 8.43 -17.24
CA PHE A 277 -0.62 8.68 -18.53
C PHE A 277 -1.54 9.40 -19.50
N SER A 278 -2.84 9.13 -19.57
CA SER A 278 -3.62 9.86 -20.59
C SER A 278 -3.81 11.33 -20.23
N VAL A 279 -3.93 11.66 -18.95
CA VAL A 279 -4.05 13.05 -18.47
C VAL A 279 -2.72 13.77 -18.63
N GLU A 280 -1.61 13.11 -18.33
CA GLU A 280 -0.29 13.71 -18.48
C GLU A 280 0.21 13.75 -19.93
N ALA A 281 -0.02 12.69 -20.71
CA ALA A 281 0.26 12.67 -22.15
C ALA A 281 -0.57 13.72 -22.89
N GLN A 282 -1.78 14.02 -22.42
CA GLN A 282 -2.53 15.18 -22.91
C GLN A 282 -1.77 16.47 -22.67
N ASN A 283 -1.31 16.70 -21.45
CA ASN A 283 -0.56 17.91 -21.12
C ASN A 283 0.72 18.00 -21.94
N PHE A 284 1.46 16.90 -22.12
CA PHE A 284 2.67 16.86 -22.93
C PHE A 284 2.40 17.09 -24.42
N ALA A 285 1.38 16.45 -24.99
CA ALA A 285 1.00 16.66 -26.39
C ALA A 285 0.54 18.10 -26.63
N ASN A 286 -0.15 18.71 -25.67
CA ASN A 286 -0.55 20.12 -25.76
C ASN A 286 0.67 21.05 -25.73
N SER A 287 1.58 20.85 -24.78
CA SER A 287 2.77 21.69 -24.67
C SER A 287 3.70 21.52 -25.87
N LEU A 288 3.86 20.31 -26.40
CA LEU A 288 4.57 20.07 -27.67
C LEU A 288 3.90 20.77 -28.84
N THR A 289 2.57 20.71 -28.95
CA THR A 289 1.81 21.39 -30.02
C THR A 289 1.99 22.90 -29.96
N GLN A 290 1.86 23.51 -28.77
CA GLN A 290 2.07 24.94 -28.58
C GLN A 290 3.51 25.33 -28.87
N SER A 291 4.48 24.54 -28.39
CA SER A 291 5.90 24.79 -28.59
C SER A 291 6.29 24.72 -30.07
N ALA A 292 5.76 23.73 -30.80
CA ALA A 292 5.97 23.61 -32.24
C ALA A 292 5.28 24.72 -33.05
N ALA A 293 4.04 25.08 -32.71
CA ALA A 293 3.32 26.17 -33.38
C ALA A 293 4.03 27.51 -33.17
N PHE A 294 4.52 27.79 -31.96
CA PHE A 294 5.30 29.00 -31.69
C PHE A 294 6.66 28.96 -32.38
N ALA A 295 7.36 27.83 -32.43
CA ALA A 295 8.57 27.69 -33.23
C ALA A 295 8.31 27.96 -34.72
N ALA A 296 7.19 27.47 -35.27
CA ALA A 296 6.79 27.73 -36.66
C ALA A 296 6.56 29.23 -36.88
N GLY A 297 5.85 29.89 -35.96
CA GLY A 297 5.67 31.34 -35.96
C GLY A 297 6.99 32.09 -35.90
N VAL A 298 7.90 31.73 -34.98
CA VAL A 298 9.21 32.37 -34.84
C VAL A 298 9.96 32.42 -36.18
N LEU A 299 10.00 31.31 -36.91
CA LEU A 299 10.68 31.22 -38.20
C LEU A 299 9.93 31.98 -39.30
N ALA A 300 8.62 31.74 -39.45
CA ALA A 300 7.82 32.36 -40.51
C ALA A 300 7.77 33.89 -40.39
N PHE A 301 7.53 34.43 -39.19
CA PHE A 301 7.54 35.88 -38.97
C PHE A 301 8.93 36.48 -39.12
N ARG A 302 10.00 35.70 -38.90
CA ARG A 302 11.37 36.18 -39.15
C ARG A 302 11.67 36.31 -40.64
N LEU A 303 11.24 35.34 -41.45
CA LEU A 303 11.46 35.34 -42.90
C LEU A 303 10.73 36.49 -43.61
N VAL A 304 9.56 36.89 -43.12
CA VAL A 304 8.83 38.08 -43.61
C VAL A 304 9.60 39.39 -43.35
N GLY A 305 10.43 39.45 -42.30
CA GLY A 305 11.41 40.52 -42.09
C GLY A 305 10.88 41.91 -41.71
N SER A 306 9.55 42.13 -41.65
CA SER A 306 8.98 43.43 -41.25
C SER A 306 9.19 43.73 -39.75
N ASN A 307 9.21 45.02 -39.35
CA ASN A 307 9.38 45.41 -37.94
C ASN A 307 8.33 44.78 -37.00
N VAL A 308 7.10 44.68 -37.48
CA VAL A 308 5.98 44.07 -36.74
C VAL A 308 6.19 42.54 -36.65
N ALA A 309 6.50 41.88 -37.77
CA ALA A 309 6.74 40.43 -37.80
C ALA A 309 7.94 40.04 -36.93
N ASN A 310 9.03 40.80 -37.00
CA ASN A 310 10.17 40.63 -36.11
C ASN A 310 9.71 40.73 -34.65
N THR A 311 8.92 41.72 -34.24
CA THR A 311 8.44 41.84 -32.85
C THR A 311 7.68 40.59 -32.39
N PHE A 312 6.75 40.07 -33.21
CA PHE A 312 6.04 38.83 -32.91
C PHE A 312 6.95 37.61 -32.80
N SER A 313 7.96 37.50 -33.67
CA SER A 313 8.98 36.43 -33.60
C SER A 313 9.71 36.43 -32.25
N ALA A 314 10.06 37.59 -31.67
CA ALA A 314 10.66 37.65 -30.33
C ALA A 314 9.70 37.20 -29.22
N VAL A 315 8.44 37.66 -29.29
CA VAL A 315 7.42 37.32 -28.29
C VAL A 315 7.19 35.81 -28.26
N PHE A 316 7.04 35.18 -29.44
CA PHE A 316 6.86 33.74 -29.53
C PHE A 316 8.09 32.96 -29.04
N ALA A 317 9.30 33.42 -29.34
CA ALA A 317 10.52 32.79 -28.83
C ALA A 317 10.58 32.84 -27.29
N GLY A 318 10.27 33.99 -26.68
CA GLY A 318 10.22 34.15 -25.22
C GLY A 318 9.17 33.24 -24.55
N LEU A 319 7.97 33.16 -25.13
CA LEU A 319 6.92 32.26 -24.63
C LEU A 319 7.31 30.79 -24.77
N ASN A 320 8.01 30.43 -25.85
CA ASN A 320 8.44 29.06 -26.10
C ASN A 320 9.48 28.56 -25.08
N ILE A 321 10.33 29.45 -24.53
CA ILE A 321 11.25 29.12 -23.44
C ILE A 321 10.48 28.58 -22.22
N LEU A 322 9.42 29.28 -21.80
CA LEU A 322 8.61 28.90 -20.64
C LEU A 322 7.88 27.58 -20.86
N ILE A 323 7.29 27.41 -22.05
CA ILE A 323 6.56 26.19 -22.42
C ILE A 323 7.51 24.99 -22.50
N ALA A 324 8.66 25.15 -23.17
CA ALA A 324 9.64 24.08 -23.31
C ALA A 324 10.22 23.66 -21.95
N PHE A 325 10.55 24.63 -21.08
CA PHE A 325 11.02 24.33 -19.73
C PHE A 325 9.96 23.61 -18.89
N GLY A 326 8.71 24.09 -18.88
CA GLY A 326 7.60 23.44 -18.18
C GLY A 326 7.32 22.02 -18.71
N THR A 327 7.46 21.82 -20.02
CA THR A 327 7.34 20.49 -20.65
C THR A 327 8.44 19.57 -20.11
N MET A 328 9.70 20.01 -20.12
CA MET A 328 10.82 19.23 -19.63
C MET A 328 10.65 18.83 -18.16
N THR A 329 10.24 19.75 -17.28
CA THR A 329 10.06 19.47 -15.85
C THR A 329 8.93 18.48 -15.60
N ASN A 330 7.78 18.66 -16.25
CA ASN A 330 6.61 17.80 -16.04
C ASN A 330 6.85 16.39 -16.59
N VAL A 331 7.43 16.28 -17.79
CA VAL A 331 7.78 14.99 -18.41
C VAL A 331 8.82 14.23 -17.58
N SER A 332 9.75 14.95 -16.96
CA SER A 332 10.78 14.34 -16.10
C SER A 332 10.19 13.77 -14.81
N ARG A 333 9.24 14.48 -14.17
CA ARG A 333 8.51 13.98 -12.99
C ARG A 333 7.71 12.72 -13.34
N TYR A 334 6.97 12.78 -14.45
CA TYR A 334 6.21 11.65 -14.97
C TYR A 334 7.09 10.41 -15.20
N LYS A 335 8.22 10.62 -15.87
CA LYS A 335 9.21 9.56 -16.09
C LYS A 335 9.72 8.96 -14.79
N ILE A 336 10.03 9.79 -13.80
CA ILE A 336 10.50 9.33 -12.48
C ILE A 336 9.47 8.43 -11.81
N ARG A 337 8.20 8.82 -11.83
CA ARG A 337 7.09 8.00 -11.29
C ARG A 337 7.02 6.64 -11.97
N ASN A 338 7.09 6.59 -13.30
CA ASN A 338 7.07 5.33 -14.03
C ASN A 338 8.28 4.44 -13.70
N GLU A 339 9.46 5.03 -13.52
CA GLU A 339 10.65 4.30 -13.08
C GLU A 339 10.52 3.79 -11.64
N GLU A 340 9.89 4.55 -10.75
CA GLU A 340 9.57 4.10 -9.38
C GLU A 340 8.56 2.94 -9.39
N TRP A 341 7.56 2.98 -10.26
CA TRP A 341 6.64 1.84 -10.44
C TRP A 341 7.35 0.60 -10.95
N ARG A 342 8.27 0.72 -11.91
CA ARG A 342 9.05 -0.42 -12.41
C ARG A 342 9.85 -1.08 -11.28
N VAL A 343 10.45 -0.27 -10.40
CA VAL A 343 11.17 -0.75 -9.20
C VAL A 343 10.19 -1.41 -8.24
N PHE A 344 9.05 -0.78 -7.95
CA PHE A 344 8.01 -1.36 -7.10
C PHE A 344 7.51 -2.71 -7.64
N PHE A 345 7.28 -2.81 -8.95
CA PHE A 345 6.87 -4.05 -9.60
C PHE A 345 7.93 -5.14 -9.41
N ALA A 346 9.20 -4.83 -9.69
CA ALA A 346 10.29 -5.79 -9.53
C ALA A 346 10.43 -6.27 -8.07
N ASP A 347 10.37 -5.35 -7.11
CA ASP A 347 10.59 -5.65 -5.69
C ASP A 347 9.36 -6.31 -5.03
N GLN A 348 8.13 -5.98 -5.43
CA GLN A 348 6.90 -6.40 -4.72
C GLN A 348 5.90 -7.24 -5.52
N LYS A 349 5.95 -7.24 -6.85
CA LYS A 349 4.93 -7.89 -7.69
C LYS A 349 5.47 -9.02 -8.55
N PHE A 350 6.71 -8.90 -9.03
CA PHE A 350 7.29 -9.89 -9.96
C PHE A 350 7.35 -11.30 -9.36
N PHE A 351 7.60 -11.43 -8.06
CA PHE A 351 7.59 -12.73 -7.39
C PHE A 351 6.21 -13.39 -7.38
N ARG A 352 5.12 -12.61 -7.26
CA ARG A 352 3.75 -13.14 -7.27
C ARG A 352 3.41 -13.78 -8.61
N VAL A 353 3.85 -13.15 -9.70
CA VAL A 353 3.76 -13.70 -11.06
C VAL A 353 4.51 -15.02 -11.16
N LYS A 354 5.76 -15.07 -10.65
CA LYS A 354 6.57 -16.31 -10.63
C LYS A 354 5.86 -17.42 -9.85
N CYS A 355 5.34 -17.14 -8.66
CA CYS A 355 4.59 -18.11 -7.84
C CYS A 355 3.33 -18.62 -8.54
N ALA A 356 2.54 -17.72 -9.14
CA ALA A 356 1.29 -18.09 -9.82
C ALA A 356 1.53 -18.95 -11.07
N VAL A 357 2.59 -18.67 -11.84
CA VAL A 357 2.99 -19.53 -12.97
C VAL A 357 3.57 -20.84 -12.44
N PHE A 358 4.40 -20.79 -11.38
CA PHE A 358 5.04 -21.97 -10.81
C PHE A 358 4.04 -23.03 -10.34
N ALA A 359 2.96 -22.59 -9.71
CA ALA A 359 1.88 -23.45 -9.22
C ALA A 359 1.14 -24.23 -10.34
N LEU A 360 1.29 -23.82 -11.60
CA LEU A 360 0.66 -24.47 -12.76
C LEU A 360 1.56 -25.46 -13.50
N LEU A 361 2.83 -25.61 -13.09
CA LEU A 361 3.71 -26.64 -13.64
C LEU A 361 3.20 -28.04 -13.28
N SER A 362 3.66 -29.04 -14.05
CA SER A 362 3.44 -30.43 -13.65
C SER A 362 4.25 -30.74 -12.37
N LYS A 363 3.81 -31.73 -11.60
CA LYS A 363 4.53 -32.12 -10.38
C LYS A 363 5.99 -32.50 -10.66
N ASP A 364 6.23 -33.24 -11.74
CA ASP A 364 7.57 -33.64 -12.15
C ASP A 364 8.44 -32.43 -12.53
N ASP A 365 7.85 -31.40 -13.15
CA ASP A 365 8.57 -30.16 -13.48
C ASP A 365 8.85 -29.30 -12.24
N GLN A 366 7.94 -29.27 -11.26
CA GLN A 366 8.16 -28.59 -9.98
C GLN A 366 9.27 -29.27 -9.18
N ASP A 367 9.22 -30.60 -9.08
CA ASP A 367 10.19 -31.40 -8.32
C ASP A 367 11.58 -31.42 -8.99
N SER A 368 11.65 -31.22 -10.31
CA SER A 368 12.90 -31.07 -11.04
C SER A 368 13.46 -29.64 -11.09
N THR A 369 12.70 -28.64 -10.61
CA THR A 369 13.18 -27.25 -10.54
C THR A 369 14.23 -27.11 -9.43
N PRO A 370 15.43 -26.58 -9.70
CA PRO A 370 16.43 -26.33 -8.67
C PRO A 370 15.90 -25.41 -7.57
N LEU A 371 16.29 -25.64 -6.31
CA LEU A 371 15.88 -24.83 -5.15
C LEU A 371 16.16 -23.33 -5.34
N GLU A 372 17.26 -22.97 -6.01
CA GLU A 372 17.64 -21.58 -6.31
C GLU A 372 16.64 -20.86 -7.22
N HIS A 373 15.88 -21.60 -8.02
CA HIS A 373 14.87 -21.06 -8.94
C HIS A 373 13.45 -21.23 -8.41
N HIS A 374 13.27 -21.83 -7.23
CA HIS A 374 11.96 -22.07 -6.65
C HIS A 374 11.41 -20.78 -6.02
N PRO A 375 10.38 -20.12 -6.60
CA PRO A 375 10.01 -18.75 -6.25
C PRO A 375 9.50 -18.64 -4.81
N PHE A 376 8.78 -19.66 -4.33
CA PHE A 376 8.34 -19.68 -2.94
C PHE A 376 9.47 -19.85 -1.93
N ILE A 377 10.53 -20.59 -2.27
CA ILE A 377 11.67 -20.81 -1.37
C ILE A 377 12.52 -19.55 -1.30
N ASP A 378 12.71 -18.81 -2.40
CA ASP A 378 13.38 -17.50 -2.40
C ASP A 378 12.67 -16.49 -1.47
N ILE A 379 11.34 -16.41 -1.53
CA ILE A 379 10.56 -15.55 -0.63
C ILE A 379 10.71 -16.03 0.81
N LEU A 380 10.57 -17.34 1.05
CA LEU A 380 10.68 -17.94 2.36
C LEU A 380 12.08 -17.70 2.96
N GLU A 381 13.15 -17.81 2.17
CA GLU A 381 14.53 -17.50 2.58
C GLU A 381 14.68 -16.06 3.04
N LYS A 382 14.11 -15.09 2.30
CA LYS A 382 14.13 -13.68 2.70
C LYS A 382 13.39 -13.45 4.03
N ARG A 383 12.24 -14.10 4.24
CA ARG A 383 11.47 -14.00 5.49
C ARG A 383 12.16 -14.70 6.66
N VAL A 384 12.70 -15.90 6.44
CA VAL A 384 13.50 -16.67 7.40
C VAL A 384 14.74 -15.87 7.82
N LYS A 385 15.44 -15.23 6.89
CA LYS A 385 16.59 -14.38 7.21
C LYS A 385 16.19 -13.20 8.08
N SER A 386 15.11 -12.49 7.72
CA SER A 386 14.59 -11.38 8.53
C SER A 386 14.16 -11.84 9.92
N PHE A 387 13.54 -13.02 10.04
CA PHE A 387 13.22 -13.65 11.31
C PHE A 387 14.48 -13.93 12.16
N ARG A 388 15.49 -14.59 11.60
CA ARG A 388 16.76 -14.87 12.31
C ARG A 388 17.48 -13.62 12.77
N GLU A 389 17.54 -12.59 11.93
CA GLU A 389 18.11 -11.27 12.29
C GLU A 389 17.34 -10.65 13.46
N THR A 390 16.01 -10.78 13.47
CA THR A 390 15.14 -10.26 14.54
C THR A 390 15.31 -11.06 15.84
N VAL A 391 15.38 -12.40 15.76
CA VAL A 391 15.65 -13.30 16.90
C VAL A 391 16.99 -12.95 17.55
N GLY A 392 18.05 -12.80 16.75
CA GLY A 392 19.38 -12.40 17.23
C GLY A 392 19.40 -10.98 17.81
N TYR A 393 18.69 -10.03 17.20
CA TYR A 393 18.57 -8.66 17.70
C TYR A 393 17.93 -8.60 19.10
N TYR A 394 16.91 -9.42 19.35
CA TYR A 394 16.23 -9.48 20.64
C TYR A 394 16.82 -10.50 21.63
N GLY A 395 17.99 -11.07 21.33
CA GLY A 395 18.74 -11.91 22.27
C GLY A 395 18.14 -13.30 22.53
N TYR A 396 17.27 -13.81 21.65
CA TYR A 396 16.76 -15.18 21.74
C TYR A 396 17.85 -16.19 21.37
N SER A 397 17.74 -17.41 21.91
CA SER A 397 18.58 -18.53 21.48
C SER A 397 18.35 -18.87 20.00
N ASP A 398 19.38 -19.45 19.38
CA ASP A 398 19.29 -19.89 17.98
C ASP A 398 18.04 -20.78 17.78
N PRO A 399 17.25 -20.54 16.72
CA PRO A 399 15.94 -21.14 16.54
C PRO A 399 16.05 -22.57 15.98
N THR A 400 16.62 -23.50 16.73
CA THR A 400 17.01 -24.85 16.25
C THR A 400 15.83 -25.65 15.69
N GLU A 401 14.70 -25.68 16.40
CA GLU A 401 13.51 -26.41 15.97
C GLU A 401 12.89 -25.83 14.69
N PHE A 402 12.84 -24.51 14.60
CA PHE A 402 12.42 -23.81 13.38
C PHE A 402 13.36 -24.13 12.22
N ASP A 403 14.68 -24.10 12.46
CA ASP A 403 15.68 -24.38 11.44
C ASP A 403 15.61 -25.84 10.95
N GLU A 404 15.38 -26.80 11.85
CA GLU A 404 15.17 -28.21 11.49
C GLU A 404 13.92 -28.39 10.62
N ALA A 405 12.78 -27.82 11.02
CA ALA A 405 11.55 -27.88 10.24
C ALA A 405 11.70 -27.19 8.87
N TYR A 406 12.40 -26.06 8.84
CA TYR A 406 12.71 -25.35 7.60
C TYR A 406 13.61 -26.17 6.67
N GLN A 407 14.65 -26.85 7.18
CA GLN A 407 15.49 -27.74 6.38
C GLN A 407 14.72 -28.97 5.87
N GLN A 408 13.83 -29.54 6.68
CA GLN A 408 12.95 -30.62 6.26
C GLN A 408 12.04 -30.17 5.11
N LEU A 409 11.44 -28.98 5.20
CA LEU A 409 10.66 -28.41 4.10
C LEU A 409 11.52 -28.20 2.85
N LYS A 410 12.75 -27.66 2.96
CA LYS A 410 13.64 -27.49 1.79
C LYS A 410 13.96 -28.82 1.10
N SER A 411 14.05 -29.91 1.86
CA SER A 411 14.29 -31.24 1.28
C SER A 411 13.11 -31.75 0.43
N ARG A 412 11.90 -31.23 0.68
CA ARG A 412 10.64 -31.62 0.01
C ARG A 412 9.73 -30.40 -0.20
N ALA A 413 10.22 -29.41 -0.94
CA ALA A 413 9.60 -28.08 -1.03
C ALA A 413 8.16 -28.05 -1.57
N ASN A 414 7.77 -29.02 -2.40
CA ASN A 414 6.44 -29.13 -3.01
C ASN A 414 5.50 -30.10 -2.28
N ASP A 415 5.93 -30.72 -1.17
CA ASP A 415 5.12 -31.67 -0.44
C ASP A 415 4.12 -30.94 0.47
N ALA A 416 2.83 -31.05 0.15
CA ALA A 416 1.75 -30.44 0.92
C ALA A 416 1.77 -30.88 2.39
N SER A 417 2.21 -32.11 2.69
CA SER A 417 2.27 -32.61 4.07
C SER A 417 3.37 -31.94 4.87
N GLU A 418 4.55 -31.67 4.28
CA GLU A 418 5.64 -30.96 4.96
C GLU A 418 5.34 -29.46 5.12
N LEU A 419 4.67 -28.86 4.13
CA LEU A 419 4.14 -27.50 4.24
C LEU A 419 3.16 -27.36 5.40
N GLN A 420 2.21 -28.30 5.50
CA GLN A 420 1.22 -28.31 6.57
C GLN A 420 1.88 -28.51 7.94
N LYS A 421 2.82 -29.46 8.08
CA LYS A 421 3.57 -29.68 9.33
C LYS A 421 4.31 -28.43 9.79
N PHE A 422 5.02 -27.77 8.87
CA PHE A 422 5.75 -26.56 9.24
C PHE A 422 4.79 -25.43 9.61
N ARG A 423 3.71 -25.25 8.85
CA ARG A 423 2.66 -24.27 9.15
C ARG A 423 2.03 -24.51 10.54
N ASP A 424 1.74 -25.76 10.86
CA ASP A 424 1.15 -26.16 12.13
C ASP A 424 2.13 -25.90 13.28
N LEU A 425 3.41 -26.25 13.13
CA LEU A 425 4.47 -25.95 14.11
C LEU A 425 4.57 -24.45 14.44
N LEU A 426 4.49 -23.59 13.43
CA LEU A 426 4.50 -22.14 13.64
C LEU A 426 3.39 -21.70 14.59
N VAL A 427 2.19 -22.26 14.43
CA VAL A 427 0.98 -21.83 15.14
C VAL A 427 0.80 -22.53 16.49
N THR A 428 1.14 -23.81 16.58
CA THR A 428 0.90 -24.60 17.80
C THR A 428 1.98 -24.39 18.85
N ASP A 429 3.20 -24.06 18.44
CA ASP A 429 4.36 -24.00 19.32
C ASP A 429 5.09 -22.66 19.21
N LEU A 430 5.66 -22.34 18.05
CA LEU A 430 6.60 -21.21 17.96
C LEU A 430 5.96 -19.84 18.26
N LEU A 431 4.76 -19.58 17.73
CA LEU A 431 4.02 -18.33 18.00
C LEU A 431 3.41 -18.29 19.40
N VAL A 432 2.90 -19.43 19.90
CA VAL A 432 2.10 -19.51 21.12
C VAL A 432 2.97 -19.72 22.37
N ASP A 433 4.10 -20.41 22.26
CA ASP A 433 4.93 -20.77 23.42
C ASP A 433 6.34 -20.21 23.31
N THR A 434 7.07 -20.47 22.23
CA THR A 434 8.49 -20.09 22.16
C THR A 434 8.70 -18.57 22.08
N TYR A 435 7.99 -17.89 21.18
CA TYR A 435 8.19 -16.46 20.88
C TYR A 435 7.06 -15.56 21.37
N HIS A 436 6.16 -16.07 22.21
CA HIS A 436 4.95 -15.35 22.65
C HIS A 436 5.23 -14.01 23.35
N VAL A 437 6.44 -13.86 23.91
CA VAL A 437 6.84 -12.66 24.65
C VAL A 437 7.09 -11.46 23.73
N ASN A 438 7.52 -11.66 22.48
CA ASN A 438 7.95 -10.57 21.61
C ASN A 438 7.09 -10.49 20.35
N SER A 439 6.21 -9.49 20.31
CA SER A 439 5.28 -9.25 19.20
C SER A 439 5.98 -9.00 17.86
N TYR A 440 7.20 -8.44 17.85
CA TYR A 440 7.94 -8.21 16.61
C TYR A 440 8.50 -9.51 16.03
N VAL A 441 8.99 -10.40 16.90
CA VAL A 441 9.43 -11.74 16.49
C VAL A 441 8.24 -12.56 16.00
N GLN A 442 7.10 -12.51 16.71
CA GLN A 442 5.86 -13.14 16.26
C GLN A 442 5.39 -12.61 14.90
N GLU A 443 5.49 -11.30 14.64
CA GLU A 443 5.12 -10.73 13.35
C GLU A 443 5.98 -11.27 12.20
N LYS A 444 7.28 -11.48 12.43
CA LYS A 444 8.16 -12.13 11.44
C LYS A 444 7.79 -13.60 11.22
N LEU A 445 7.34 -14.31 12.24
CA LEU A 445 6.82 -15.68 12.11
C LEU A 445 5.49 -15.72 11.37
N VAL A 446 4.59 -14.77 11.60
CA VAL A 446 3.36 -14.60 10.82
C VAL A 446 3.68 -14.34 9.35
N ASP A 447 4.71 -13.56 9.04
CA ASP A 447 5.16 -13.35 7.66
C ASP A 447 5.62 -14.66 6.99
N VAL A 448 6.27 -15.56 7.74
CA VAL A 448 6.60 -16.92 7.24
C VAL A 448 5.32 -17.73 7.06
N PHE A 449 4.41 -17.70 8.04
CA PHE A 449 3.11 -18.38 7.95
C PHE A 449 2.30 -17.95 6.71
N ARG A 450 2.27 -16.65 6.39
CA ARG A 450 1.61 -16.10 5.20
C ARG A 450 2.13 -16.73 3.91
N VAL A 451 3.45 -16.87 3.80
CA VAL A 451 4.08 -17.49 2.61
C VAL A 451 3.69 -18.95 2.51
N LEU A 452 3.68 -19.70 3.63
CA LEU A 452 3.27 -21.10 3.65
C LEU A 452 1.79 -21.28 3.29
N ASP A 453 0.91 -20.40 3.78
CA ASP A 453 -0.52 -20.44 3.46
C ASP A 453 -0.77 -20.15 1.97
N GLU A 454 -0.07 -19.16 1.42
CA GLU A 454 -0.12 -18.85 -0.02
C GLU A 454 0.43 -20.01 -0.88
N MET A 455 1.52 -20.66 -0.44
CA MET A 455 2.08 -21.86 -1.07
C MET A 455 1.05 -22.98 -1.13
N ILE A 456 0.44 -23.32 0.01
CA ILE A 456 -0.57 -24.39 0.10
C ILE A 456 -1.75 -24.07 -0.81
N PHE A 457 -2.27 -22.84 -0.76
CA PHE A 457 -3.40 -22.42 -1.59
C PHE A 457 -3.12 -22.55 -3.09
N LEU A 458 -1.99 -22.02 -3.56
CA LEU A 458 -1.65 -22.04 -4.97
C LEU A 458 -1.34 -23.46 -5.46
N LEU A 459 -0.59 -24.24 -4.67
CA LEU A 459 -0.27 -25.63 -5.01
C LEU A 459 -1.47 -26.57 -4.92
N ASP A 460 -2.52 -26.26 -4.16
CA ASP A 460 -3.75 -27.06 -4.12
C ASP A 460 -4.69 -26.77 -5.31
N SER A 461 -4.61 -25.58 -5.90
CA SER A 461 -5.49 -25.11 -6.99
C SER A 461 -5.24 -25.74 -8.38
N ARG A 462 -4.61 -26.93 -8.43
CA ARG A 462 -4.08 -27.57 -9.64
C ARG A 462 -5.14 -27.81 -10.71
N LYS A 463 -4.88 -27.31 -11.92
CA LYS A 463 -5.56 -27.76 -13.15
C LYS A 463 -4.50 -28.12 -14.20
N SER A 464 -4.47 -29.39 -14.62
CA SER A 464 -3.36 -29.94 -15.42
C SER A 464 -3.41 -29.66 -16.93
N LYS A 465 -4.36 -28.84 -17.41
CA LYS A 465 -4.69 -28.75 -18.83
C LYS A 465 -3.57 -28.17 -19.72
N SER A 466 -2.68 -27.32 -19.17
CA SER A 466 -1.64 -26.60 -19.95
C SER A 466 -0.24 -26.56 -19.29
N ALA A 467 0.19 -27.65 -18.64
CA ALA A 467 1.47 -27.70 -17.90
C ALA A 467 2.72 -27.37 -18.75
N SER A 468 2.75 -27.79 -20.03
CA SER A 468 3.90 -27.54 -20.92
C SER A 468 4.08 -26.05 -21.27
N LYS A 469 2.98 -25.32 -21.46
CA LYS A 469 3.01 -23.86 -21.67
C LYS A 469 3.41 -23.12 -20.39
N ALA A 470 2.97 -23.60 -19.23
CA ALA A 470 3.37 -23.05 -17.94
C ALA A 470 4.89 -23.19 -17.73
N LYS A 471 5.47 -24.36 -18.07
CA LYS A 471 6.92 -24.57 -18.02
C LYS A 471 7.69 -23.61 -18.92
N GLN A 472 7.30 -23.50 -20.19
CA GLN A 472 7.94 -22.56 -21.13
C GLN A 472 7.89 -21.11 -20.64
N LEU A 473 6.76 -20.69 -20.07
CA LEU A 473 6.61 -19.36 -19.50
C LEU A 473 7.45 -19.17 -18.23
N PHE A 474 7.56 -20.20 -17.38
CA PHE A 474 8.38 -20.15 -16.18
C PHE A 474 9.87 -20.03 -16.52
N ASP A 475 10.37 -20.82 -17.46
CA ASP A 475 11.76 -20.72 -17.94
C ASP A 475 12.05 -19.32 -18.52
N GLN A 476 11.08 -18.75 -19.24
CA GLN A 476 11.17 -17.38 -19.76
C GLN A 476 11.21 -16.34 -18.63
N LEU A 477 10.43 -16.51 -17.56
CA LEU A 477 10.43 -15.60 -16.40
C LEU A 477 11.77 -15.64 -15.64
N LEU A 478 12.38 -16.82 -15.50
CA LEU A 478 13.71 -16.96 -14.86
C LEU A 478 14.79 -16.21 -15.65
N ALA A 479 14.80 -16.34 -16.99
CA ALA A 479 15.73 -15.60 -17.83
C ALA A 479 15.49 -14.08 -17.75
N TYR A 480 14.22 -13.68 -17.72
CA TYR A 480 13.81 -12.28 -17.70
C TYR A 480 14.18 -11.54 -16.40
N GLU A 481 14.35 -12.23 -15.27
CA GLU A 481 14.69 -11.62 -13.97
C GLU A 481 15.96 -10.78 -14.04
N SER A 482 17.03 -11.34 -14.63
CA SER A 482 18.30 -10.63 -14.82
C SER A 482 18.15 -9.38 -15.71
N VAL A 483 17.40 -9.54 -16.80
CA VAL A 483 17.12 -8.45 -17.76
C VAL A 483 16.28 -7.34 -17.11
N LEU A 484 15.32 -7.72 -16.26
CA LEU A 484 14.49 -6.79 -15.51
C LEU A 484 15.37 -5.98 -14.56
N GLU A 485 16.17 -6.61 -13.72
CA GLU A 485 17.01 -5.92 -12.73
C GLU A 485 18.02 -4.97 -13.39
N ASP A 486 18.67 -5.39 -14.48
CA ASP A 486 19.59 -4.56 -15.26
C ASP A 486 18.90 -3.33 -15.90
N SER A 487 17.59 -3.43 -16.13
CA SER A 487 16.80 -2.35 -16.73
C SER A 487 16.28 -1.31 -15.72
N LEU A 488 16.36 -1.58 -14.41
CA LEU A 488 15.78 -0.74 -13.35
C LEU A 488 16.65 0.49 -13.03
N GLN A 489 15.98 1.55 -12.60
CA GLN A 489 16.64 2.78 -12.13
C GLN A 489 16.46 2.99 -10.63
N ARG A 490 17.37 2.40 -9.85
CA ARG A 490 17.50 2.64 -8.41
C ARG A 490 18.33 3.91 -8.15
N GLY A 491 17.91 4.76 -7.21
CA GLY A 491 18.69 5.92 -6.75
C GLY A 491 17.89 7.20 -6.49
N PRO A 492 18.50 8.20 -5.80
CA PRO A 492 17.80 9.40 -5.36
C PRO A 492 17.49 10.37 -6.52
N VAL A 493 16.37 11.08 -6.37
CA VAL A 493 15.96 12.18 -7.26
C VAL A 493 16.63 13.48 -6.81
N ARG A 494 17.41 14.10 -7.69
CA ARG A 494 17.99 15.44 -7.50
C ARG A 494 17.11 16.50 -8.14
N PHE A 495 17.04 17.67 -7.50
CA PHE A 495 16.28 18.85 -7.96
C PHE A 495 14.78 18.60 -8.20
N GLY A 496 14.22 17.48 -7.70
CA GLY A 496 12.82 17.12 -7.88
C GLY A 496 12.43 16.63 -9.28
N PHE A 497 13.37 16.48 -10.22
CA PHE A 497 13.10 15.98 -11.57
C PHE A 497 14.30 15.31 -12.29
N ILE A 498 15.46 15.10 -11.64
CA ILE A 498 16.62 14.44 -12.26
C ILE A 498 17.09 13.27 -11.39
N LYS A 499 16.90 12.01 -11.82
CA LYS A 499 17.52 10.84 -11.15
C LYS A 499 19.04 10.83 -11.37
N GLN A 500 19.81 10.51 -10.32
CA GLN A 500 21.28 10.58 -10.34
C GLN A 500 21.94 9.40 -11.09
N ARG A 501 21.93 9.40 -12.44
CA ARG A 501 22.91 8.73 -13.35
C ARG A 501 22.75 9.21 -14.82
N LYS A 502 23.81 9.01 -15.62
CA LYS A 502 24.16 9.63 -16.92
C LYS A 502 23.00 10.13 -17.82
N PHE A 503 22.69 11.42 -17.72
CA PHE A 503 21.79 12.19 -18.62
C PHE A 503 21.98 11.88 -20.11
N LEU A 504 23.25 11.82 -20.58
CA LEU A 504 23.59 11.56 -21.99
C LEU A 504 23.31 10.12 -22.47
N HIS A 505 23.43 9.13 -21.58
CA HIS A 505 23.39 7.71 -21.97
C HIS A 505 21.98 7.13 -22.01
N TRP A 506 20.96 7.84 -21.52
CA TRP A 506 19.64 7.23 -21.33
C TRP A 506 18.54 7.91 -22.15
N ASN A 507 18.44 9.24 -22.13
CA ASN A 507 17.42 9.95 -22.92
C ASN A 507 17.72 9.84 -24.42
N LEU A 508 18.98 10.04 -24.81
CA LEU A 508 19.43 9.94 -26.20
C LEU A 508 19.32 8.49 -26.72
N ILE A 509 19.78 7.50 -25.95
CA ILE A 509 19.72 6.10 -26.36
C ILE A 509 18.28 5.59 -26.42
N ALA A 510 17.43 5.91 -25.43
CA ALA A 510 16.00 5.55 -25.47
C ALA A 510 15.29 6.19 -26.67
N ALA A 511 15.57 7.47 -26.94
CA ALA A 511 15.03 8.19 -28.10
C ALA A 511 15.47 7.54 -29.42
N LEU A 512 16.76 7.23 -29.58
CA LEU A 512 17.30 6.56 -30.76
C LEU A 512 16.71 5.15 -30.94
N CYS A 513 16.54 4.39 -29.85
CA CYS A 513 15.91 3.06 -29.90
C CYS A 513 14.45 3.15 -30.36
N TYR A 514 13.67 4.08 -29.81
CA TYR A 514 12.29 4.28 -30.23
C TYR A 514 12.20 4.72 -31.70
N LEU A 515 12.99 5.71 -32.12
CA LEU A 515 13.02 6.18 -33.51
C LEU A 515 13.44 5.06 -34.48
N SER A 516 14.44 4.26 -34.12
CA SER A 516 14.86 3.11 -34.94
C SER A 516 13.73 2.10 -35.16
N ARG A 517 12.86 1.89 -34.17
CA ARG A 517 11.68 1.01 -34.29
C ARG A 517 10.58 1.61 -35.16
N VAL A 518 10.34 2.92 -35.06
CA VAL A 518 9.30 3.60 -35.86
C VAL A 518 9.70 3.69 -37.34
N PHE A 519 10.99 3.92 -37.63
CA PHE A 519 11.46 4.13 -39.00
C PHE A 519 11.96 2.85 -39.71
N CYS A 520 12.41 1.82 -38.98
CA CYS A 520 12.93 0.59 -39.59
C CYS A 520 11.99 -0.61 -39.36
N CYS A 521 10.93 -0.73 -40.16
CA CYS A 521 10.04 -1.91 -40.17
C CYS A 521 10.66 -3.18 -40.78
N PHE A 522 11.94 -3.18 -41.16
CA PHE A 522 12.61 -4.36 -41.72
C PHE A 522 14.05 -4.52 -41.21
N SER A 523 14.35 -5.77 -40.82
CA SER A 523 15.67 -6.36 -40.58
C SER A 523 16.28 -6.16 -39.17
N ARG A 524 16.56 -7.30 -38.53
CA ARG A 524 17.21 -7.50 -37.22
C ARG A 524 18.06 -6.29 -36.79
N PRO A 525 17.68 -5.57 -35.72
CA PRO A 525 18.57 -4.53 -35.20
C PRO A 525 19.80 -5.22 -34.62
N ARG A 526 20.99 -4.61 -34.78
CA ARG A 526 22.04 -4.74 -33.77
C ARG A 526 21.39 -4.34 -32.45
N GLN A 527 21.04 -5.34 -31.65
CA GLN A 527 20.14 -5.24 -30.51
C GLN A 527 20.74 -4.30 -29.47
N SER A 528 20.05 -3.20 -29.17
CA SER A 528 20.19 -2.58 -27.86
C SER A 528 19.42 -3.42 -26.85
N ASP A 529 19.93 -3.57 -25.63
CA ASP A 529 19.33 -4.46 -24.61
C ASP A 529 17.87 -4.07 -24.27
N ARG A 530 17.50 -2.79 -24.41
CA ARG A 530 16.10 -2.30 -24.24
C ARG A 530 15.17 -2.62 -25.40
N ALA A 531 15.77 -2.70 -26.60
CA ALA A 531 15.28 -3.35 -27.80
C ALA A 531 14.47 -4.62 -27.50
N LEU A 532 15.23 -5.49 -26.82
CA LEU A 532 14.91 -6.85 -26.43
C LEU A 532 13.90 -6.87 -25.28
N PHE A 533 14.16 -6.05 -24.24
CA PHE A 533 13.36 -6.02 -23.01
C PHE A 533 11.85 -5.87 -23.28
N GLN A 534 11.41 -4.84 -24.02
CA GLN A 534 9.96 -4.65 -24.25
C GLN A 534 9.31 -5.73 -25.10
N ILE A 535 10.04 -6.30 -26.06
CA ILE A 535 9.54 -7.39 -26.91
C ILE A 535 9.33 -8.63 -26.04
N GLU A 536 10.28 -8.89 -25.15
CA GLU A 536 10.23 -9.96 -24.17
C GLU A 536 9.10 -9.75 -23.15
N THR A 537 8.97 -8.54 -22.57
CA THR A 537 7.85 -8.19 -21.68
C THR A 537 6.51 -8.41 -22.37
N LEU A 538 6.35 -7.97 -23.62
CA LEU A 538 5.11 -8.17 -24.38
C LEU A 538 4.84 -9.66 -24.67
N SER A 539 5.88 -10.44 -24.96
CA SER A 539 5.76 -11.89 -25.12
C SER A 539 5.24 -12.55 -23.85
N ILE A 540 5.81 -12.20 -22.69
CA ILE A 540 5.39 -12.72 -21.38
C ILE A 540 3.94 -12.33 -21.07
N VAL A 541 3.54 -11.08 -21.30
CA VAL A 541 2.14 -10.64 -21.11
C VAL A 541 1.18 -11.49 -21.95
N ARG A 542 1.48 -11.70 -23.24
CA ARG A 542 0.63 -12.52 -24.12
C ARG A 542 0.55 -13.96 -23.65
N SER A 543 1.66 -14.54 -23.21
CA SER A 543 1.71 -15.90 -22.67
C SER A 543 0.89 -16.01 -21.37
N LEU A 544 1.00 -15.03 -20.46
CA LEU A 544 0.19 -14.96 -19.23
C LEU A 544 -1.30 -14.87 -19.53
N GLN A 545 -1.71 -14.00 -20.48
CA GLN A 545 -3.10 -13.87 -20.90
C GLN A 545 -3.65 -15.14 -21.56
N SER A 546 -2.84 -15.83 -22.36
CA SER A 546 -3.22 -17.10 -22.97
C SER A 546 -3.41 -18.18 -21.91
N LEU A 547 -2.44 -18.31 -20.99
CA LEU A 547 -2.47 -19.31 -19.93
C LEU A 547 -3.61 -19.05 -18.94
N SER A 548 -3.90 -17.79 -18.61
CA SER A 548 -4.99 -17.42 -17.70
C SER A 548 -6.37 -17.80 -18.26
N LYS A 549 -6.58 -17.64 -19.57
CA LYS A 549 -7.81 -18.06 -20.28
C LYS A 549 -7.95 -19.58 -20.36
N GLU A 550 -6.86 -20.29 -20.66
CA GLU A 550 -6.88 -21.75 -20.79
C GLU A 550 -7.15 -22.46 -19.45
N GLN A 551 -6.61 -21.92 -18.35
CA GLN A 551 -6.76 -22.49 -17.01
C GLN A 551 -7.95 -21.93 -16.23
N ASP A 552 -8.60 -20.89 -16.77
CA ASP A 552 -9.60 -20.09 -16.07
C ASP A 552 -9.12 -19.62 -14.69
N SER A 553 -7.86 -19.15 -14.65
CA SER A 553 -7.19 -18.75 -13.41
C SER A 553 -7.36 -17.26 -13.16
N LYS A 554 -8.19 -16.90 -12.18
CA LYS A 554 -8.37 -15.51 -11.73
C LYS A 554 -7.07 -14.90 -11.18
N VAL A 555 -6.23 -15.72 -10.55
CA VAL A 555 -4.91 -15.30 -10.04
C VAL A 555 -4.04 -14.84 -11.21
N LEU A 556 -3.88 -15.66 -12.24
CA LEU A 556 -3.10 -15.26 -13.41
C LEU A 556 -3.69 -14.07 -14.17
N ARG A 557 -5.01 -13.87 -14.15
CA ARG A 557 -5.61 -12.67 -14.76
C ARG A 557 -5.15 -11.40 -14.05
N ARG A 558 -5.08 -11.39 -12.71
CA ARG A 558 -4.51 -10.26 -11.95
C ARG A 558 -3.03 -10.07 -12.20
N GLU A 559 -2.26 -11.15 -12.08
CA GLU A 559 -0.80 -11.10 -12.29
C GLU A 559 -0.44 -10.65 -13.72
N SER A 560 -1.24 -11.05 -14.72
CA SER A 560 -1.11 -10.58 -16.09
C SER A 560 -1.37 -9.08 -16.21
N ARG A 561 -2.29 -8.50 -15.43
CA ARG A 561 -2.56 -7.07 -15.43
C ARG A 561 -1.43 -6.29 -14.79
N ASP A 562 -0.94 -6.75 -13.65
CA ASP A 562 0.24 -6.13 -13.02
C ASP A 562 1.45 -6.17 -13.98
N PHE A 563 1.69 -7.28 -14.68
CA PHE A 563 2.75 -7.38 -15.68
C PHE A 563 2.53 -6.45 -16.89
N GLU A 564 1.28 -6.27 -17.32
CA GLU A 564 0.93 -5.34 -18.38
C GLU A 564 1.21 -3.88 -17.97
N THR A 565 0.98 -3.51 -16.71
CA THR A 565 1.35 -2.17 -16.22
C THR A 565 2.86 -1.92 -16.27
N LEU A 566 3.70 -2.94 -16.05
CA LEU A 566 5.16 -2.84 -16.23
C LEU A 566 5.51 -2.50 -17.69
N LEU A 567 4.84 -3.16 -18.65
CA LEU A 567 5.03 -2.90 -20.08
C LEU A 567 4.67 -1.46 -20.43
N TRP A 568 3.52 -0.97 -19.93
CA TRP A 568 3.08 0.40 -20.15
C TRP A 568 4.04 1.42 -19.55
N ALA A 569 4.40 1.27 -18.27
CA ALA A 569 5.35 2.17 -17.59
C ALA A 569 6.70 2.24 -18.32
N THR A 570 7.19 1.12 -18.85
CA THR A 570 8.44 1.06 -19.64
C THR A 570 8.31 1.82 -20.97
N ARG A 571 7.22 1.58 -21.73
CA ARG A 571 6.97 2.28 -23.00
C ARG A 571 6.80 3.77 -22.79
N GLU A 572 6.11 4.14 -21.72
CA GLU A 572 5.83 5.52 -21.38
C GLU A 572 7.08 6.27 -20.92
N SER A 573 8.00 5.62 -20.19
CA SER A 573 9.30 6.19 -19.84
C SER A 573 10.18 6.48 -21.08
N GLU A 574 10.11 5.61 -22.11
CA GLU A 574 10.80 5.85 -23.38
C GLU A 574 10.20 7.02 -24.16
N ILE A 575 8.86 7.10 -24.24
CA ILE A 575 8.15 8.22 -24.87
C ILE A 575 8.46 9.52 -24.14
N ALA A 576 8.42 9.52 -22.80
CA ALA A 576 8.78 10.67 -21.98
C ALA A 576 10.22 11.14 -22.28
N SER A 577 11.15 10.22 -22.52
CA SER A 577 12.52 10.57 -22.88
C SER A 577 12.64 11.31 -24.22
N LEU A 578 11.79 10.97 -25.20
CA LEU A 578 11.70 11.68 -26.48
C LEU A 578 11.11 13.07 -26.33
N ILE A 579 9.99 13.18 -25.60
CA ILE A 579 9.33 14.46 -25.35
C ILE A 579 10.29 15.40 -24.60
N PHE A 580 11.02 14.88 -23.61
CA PHE A 580 12.06 15.62 -22.91
C PHE A 580 13.14 16.13 -23.85
N LEU A 581 13.66 15.26 -24.73
CA LEU A 581 14.71 15.63 -25.69
C LEU A 581 14.23 16.68 -26.69
N SER A 582 13.00 16.55 -27.19
CA SER A 582 12.36 17.56 -28.03
C SER A 582 12.26 18.89 -27.29
N GLY A 583 11.70 18.91 -26.07
CA GLY A 583 11.59 20.12 -25.25
C GLY A 583 12.95 20.76 -24.96
N PHE A 584 13.99 19.95 -24.69
CA PHE A 584 15.35 20.42 -24.48
C PHE A 584 15.90 21.16 -25.71
N PHE A 585 15.79 20.58 -26.90
CA PHE A 585 16.27 21.25 -28.11
C PHE A 585 15.52 22.54 -28.41
N VAL A 586 14.19 22.55 -28.25
CA VAL A 586 13.39 23.77 -28.47
C VAL A 586 13.71 24.85 -27.43
N PHE A 587 13.95 24.46 -26.18
CA PHE A 587 14.37 25.37 -25.12
C PHE A 587 15.70 26.05 -25.49
N PHE A 588 16.73 25.26 -25.86
CA PHE A 588 18.03 25.81 -26.26
C PHE A 588 17.93 26.66 -27.53
N ALA A 589 17.17 26.22 -28.54
CA ALA A 589 16.96 26.99 -29.77
C ALA A 589 16.30 28.35 -29.47
N SER A 590 15.28 28.37 -28.61
CA SER A 590 14.56 29.59 -28.24
C SER A 590 15.43 30.54 -27.41
N VAL A 591 16.23 30.02 -26.48
CA VAL A 591 17.21 30.82 -25.71
C VAL A 591 18.26 31.43 -26.63
N LEU A 592 18.86 30.63 -27.53
CA LEU A 592 19.83 31.13 -28.50
C LEU A 592 19.20 32.21 -29.39
N PHE A 593 17.98 31.99 -29.90
CA PHE A 593 17.27 32.98 -30.71
C PHE A 593 17.02 34.30 -29.97
N SER A 594 16.58 34.23 -28.70
CA SER A 594 16.38 35.42 -27.86
C SER A 594 17.70 36.16 -27.57
N VAL A 595 18.78 35.43 -27.24
CA VAL A 595 20.11 36.02 -26.98
C VAL A 595 20.70 36.64 -28.24
N ALA A 596 20.66 35.92 -29.37
CA ALA A 596 21.13 36.42 -30.66
C ALA A 596 20.47 37.75 -31.02
N ARG A 597 19.19 37.90 -30.69
CA ARG A 597 18.44 39.13 -30.96
C ARG A 597 18.77 40.27 -30.00
N ILE A 598 18.90 39.98 -28.70
CA ILE A 598 19.25 41.01 -27.70
C ILE A 598 20.63 41.61 -28.00
N PHE A 599 21.57 40.77 -28.45
CA PHE A 599 22.96 41.17 -28.70
C PHE A 599 23.31 41.34 -30.19
N ASN A 600 22.36 41.14 -31.10
CA ASN A 600 22.51 41.24 -32.55
C ASN A 600 23.66 40.38 -33.13
N ILE A 601 23.64 39.07 -32.86
CA ILE A 601 24.69 38.09 -33.22
C ILE A 601 24.20 37.13 -34.32
N ASP A 602 24.55 37.41 -35.58
CA ASP A 602 24.09 36.66 -36.77
C ASP A 602 24.45 35.17 -36.76
N SER A 603 25.64 34.80 -36.28
CA SER A 603 26.09 33.40 -36.25
C SER A 603 25.25 32.54 -35.29
N LEU A 604 24.79 33.15 -34.19
CA LEU A 604 24.01 32.49 -33.15
C LEU A 604 22.53 32.39 -33.58
N GLU A 605 22.06 33.37 -34.35
CA GLU A 605 20.76 33.33 -35.02
C GLU A 605 20.67 32.21 -36.05
N ASN A 606 21.70 32.06 -36.90
CA ASN A 606 21.77 30.95 -37.86
C ASN A 606 21.79 29.57 -37.16
N ALA A 607 22.52 29.42 -36.06
CA ALA A 607 22.53 28.18 -35.28
C ALA A 607 21.15 27.89 -34.65
N ALA A 608 20.48 28.92 -34.12
CA ALA A 608 19.14 28.80 -33.55
C ALA A 608 18.08 28.47 -34.60
N PHE A 609 18.23 29.00 -35.82
CA PHE A 609 17.35 28.71 -36.95
C PHE A 609 17.36 27.22 -37.30
N TRP A 610 18.55 26.62 -37.45
CA TRP A 610 18.69 25.18 -37.70
C TRP A 610 18.23 24.32 -36.52
N ALA A 611 18.46 24.77 -35.28
CA ALA A 611 18.00 24.05 -34.09
C ALA A 611 16.47 23.94 -34.00
N ASN A 612 15.72 24.92 -34.54
CA ASN A 612 14.25 24.88 -34.60
C ASN A 612 13.69 23.81 -35.55
N ALA A 613 14.49 23.27 -36.47
CA ALA A 613 14.07 22.12 -37.30
C ALA A 613 13.78 20.88 -36.44
N VAL A 614 14.39 20.77 -35.26
CA VAL A 614 14.13 19.67 -34.32
C VAL A 614 12.71 19.74 -33.75
N SER A 615 12.10 20.93 -33.69
CA SER A 615 10.70 21.13 -33.27
C SER A 615 9.69 20.41 -34.16
N SER A 616 10.04 20.12 -35.42
CA SER A 616 9.19 19.35 -36.34
C SER A 616 8.98 17.91 -35.84
N PHE A 617 9.99 17.30 -35.21
CA PHE A 617 9.83 15.99 -34.58
C PHE A 617 8.85 16.05 -33.40
N GLY A 618 8.93 17.10 -32.59
CA GLY A 618 7.96 17.35 -31.52
C GLY A 618 6.53 17.52 -32.04
N ALA A 619 6.36 18.20 -33.17
CA ALA A 619 5.06 18.39 -33.84
C ALA A 619 4.47 17.06 -34.34
N VAL A 620 5.27 16.21 -34.98
CA VAL A 620 4.86 14.89 -35.46
C VAL A 620 4.50 13.96 -34.29
N LEU A 621 5.31 13.97 -33.22
CA LEU A 621 5.00 13.21 -31.99
C LEU A 621 3.68 13.68 -31.37
N ALA A 622 3.48 15.00 -31.26
CA ALA A 622 2.23 15.57 -30.76
C ALA A 622 1.03 15.14 -31.61
N ALA A 623 1.15 15.20 -32.95
CA ALA A 623 0.10 14.77 -33.87
C ALA A 623 -0.25 13.28 -33.68
N PHE A 624 0.75 12.40 -33.56
CA PHE A 624 0.53 10.98 -33.30
C PHE A 624 -0.25 10.74 -31.98
N HIS A 625 0.15 11.41 -30.89
CA HIS A 625 -0.54 11.30 -29.61
C HIS A 625 -1.96 11.87 -29.65
N LEU A 626 -2.18 12.98 -30.36
CA LEU A 626 -3.49 13.59 -30.53
C LEU A 626 -4.43 12.74 -31.37
N VAL A 627 -3.93 12.06 -32.42
CA VAL A 627 -4.71 11.08 -33.20
C VAL A 627 -5.16 9.92 -32.31
N ARG A 628 -4.23 9.31 -31.56
CA ARG A 628 -4.56 8.24 -30.61
C ARG A 628 -5.62 8.69 -29.60
N LYS A 629 -5.46 9.89 -29.05
CA LYS A 629 -6.44 10.48 -28.11
C LYS A 629 -7.81 10.66 -28.76
N PHE A 630 -7.84 11.20 -29.98
CA PHE A 630 -9.08 11.38 -30.72
C PHE A 630 -9.81 10.05 -30.94
N SER A 631 -9.09 8.98 -31.30
CA SER A 631 -9.67 7.64 -31.44
C SER A 631 -10.28 7.12 -30.14
N ILE A 632 -9.62 7.34 -28.99
CA ILE A 632 -10.15 6.94 -27.67
C ILE A 632 -11.41 7.73 -27.32
N LEU A 633 -11.37 9.06 -27.46
CA LEU A 633 -12.52 9.94 -27.18
C LEU A 633 -13.71 9.61 -28.08
N PHE A 634 -13.47 9.34 -29.36
CA PHE A 634 -14.51 8.96 -30.30
C PHE A 634 -15.11 7.58 -29.96
N GLY A 635 -14.27 6.61 -29.57
CA GLY A 635 -14.72 5.30 -29.12
C GLY A 635 -15.62 5.40 -27.88
N LEU A 636 -15.20 6.16 -26.87
CA LEU A 636 -16.00 6.41 -25.67
C LEU A 636 -17.30 7.14 -25.98
N TRP A 637 -17.25 8.16 -26.86
CA TRP A 637 -18.45 8.87 -27.32
C TRP A 637 -19.45 7.92 -27.98
N ALA A 638 -18.98 6.99 -28.82
CA ALA A 638 -19.83 5.99 -29.46
C ALA A 638 -20.45 5.02 -28.44
N THR A 639 -19.68 4.56 -27.45
CA THR A 639 -20.19 3.73 -26.35
C THR A 639 -21.27 4.47 -25.55
N LEU A 640 -21.01 5.72 -25.17
CA LEU A 640 -21.97 6.56 -24.46
C LEU A 640 -23.22 6.83 -25.30
N TRP A 641 -23.08 7.01 -26.61
CA TRP A 641 -24.21 7.18 -27.53
C TRP A 641 -25.15 5.96 -27.49
N VAL A 642 -24.60 4.75 -27.59
CA VAL A 642 -25.37 3.49 -27.53
C VAL A 642 -26.04 3.31 -26.17
N LYS A 643 -25.34 3.61 -25.08
CA LYS A 643 -25.95 3.57 -23.74
C LYS A 643 -27.07 4.61 -23.61
N THR A 644 -26.84 5.85 -24.09
CA THR A 644 -27.86 6.94 -24.08
C THR A 644 -29.14 6.54 -24.81
N SER A 645 -29.05 5.86 -25.95
CA SER A 645 -30.25 5.48 -26.73
C SER A 645 -31.12 4.42 -26.04
N ASN A 646 -30.57 3.74 -25.02
CA ASN A 646 -31.23 2.65 -24.32
C ASN A 646 -31.65 3.03 -22.88
N THR A 647 -31.54 4.31 -22.50
CA THR A 647 -31.84 4.79 -21.14
C THR A 647 -32.87 5.91 -21.19
N GLU A 648 -33.80 5.92 -20.23
CA GLU A 648 -34.86 6.92 -20.10
C GLU A 648 -34.70 7.78 -18.82
N GLY A 649 -35.49 8.84 -18.67
CA GLY A 649 -35.55 9.62 -17.43
C GLY A 649 -34.31 10.48 -17.13
N MET A 650 -33.97 10.61 -15.85
CA MET A 650 -32.89 11.49 -15.38
C MET A 650 -31.49 10.98 -15.79
N ASP A 651 -31.33 9.66 -15.88
CA ASP A 651 -30.09 9.02 -16.34
C ASP A 651 -29.81 9.36 -17.80
N HIS A 652 -30.85 9.42 -18.65
CA HIS A 652 -30.71 9.88 -20.03
C HIS A 652 -30.07 11.30 -20.10
N ILE A 653 -30.53 12.23 -19.27
CA ILE A 653 -30.02 13.61 -19.23
C ILE A 653 -28.55 13.63 -18.78
N ASN A 654 -28.21 12.83 -17.77
CA ASN A 654 -26.86 12.76 -17.22
C ASN A 654 -25.86 12.13 -18.22
N ILE A 655 -26.22 11.03 -18.88
CA ILE A 655 -25.38 10.37 -19.89
C ILE A 655 -25.17 11.31 -21.08
N ARG A 656 -26.23 12.00 -21.51
CA ARG A 656 -26.15 12.99 -22.58
C ARG A 656 -25.16 14.10 -22.25
N ARG A 657 -25.15 14.61 -21.01
CA ARG A 657 -24.16 15.62 -20.57
C ARG A 657 -22.73 15.09 -20.66
N ILE A 658 -22.46 13.87 -20.16
CA ILE A 658 -21.12 13.25 -20.22
C ILE A 658 -20.66 13.06 -21.68
N ARG A 659 -21.58 12.61 -22.54
CA ARG A 659 -21.34 12.48 -23.98
C ARG A 659 -21.04 13.82 -24.66
N ASP A 660 -21.78 14.87 -24.30
CA ASP A 660 -21.59 16.22 -24.87
C ASP A 660 -20.22 16.80 -24.42
N VAL A 661 -19.81 16.59 -23.16
CA VAL A 661 -18.45 16.94 -22.70
C VAL A 661 -17.38 16.16 -23.46
N THR A 662 -17.58 14.86 -23.68
CA THR A 662 -16.66 14.01 -24.47
C THR A 662 -16.53 14.55 -25.91
N SER A 663 -17.64 14.99 -26.52
CA SER A 663 -17.67 15.57 -27.86
C SER A 663 -16.88 16.88 -27.93
N ILE A 664 -17.06 17.75 -26.95
CA ILE A 664 -16.35 19.04 -26.84
C ILE A 664 -14.83 18.80 -26.68
N GLN A 665 -14.45 17.82 -25.86
CA GLN A 665 -13.04 17.44 -25.68
C GLN A 665 -12.43 16.84 -26.97
N ALA A 666 -13.22 16.10 -27.75
CA ALA A 666 -12.81 15.61 -29.07
C ALA A 666 -12.58 16.75 -30.06
N LEU A 667 -13.46 17.76 -30.07
CA LEU A 667 -13.29 18.96 -30.90
C LEU A 667 -12.04 19.74 -30.51
N LEU A 668 -11.77 19.93 -29.22
CA LEU A 668 -10.55 20.58 -28.73
C LEU A 668 -9.30 19.81 -29.19
N THR A 669 -9.35 18.48 -29.13
CA THR A 669 -8.26 17.62 -29.58
C THR A 669 -8.04 17.74 -31.10
N LEU A 670 -9.10 17.86 -31.89
CA LEU A 670 -9.03 18.08 -33.34
C LEU A 670 -8.40 19.44 -33.69
N THR A 671 -8.76 20.52 -32.98
CA THR A 671 -8.12 21.84 -33.15
C THR A 671 -6.62 21.79 -32.88
N ARG A 672 -6.21 21.07 -31.83
CA ARG A 672 -4.80 20.85 -31.50
C ARG A 672 -4.09 20.01 -32.56
N LEU A 673 -4.76 18.99 -33.10
CA LEU A 673 -4.22 18.16 -34.19
C LEU A 673 -3.98 19.00 -35.45
N GLY A 674 -4.91 19.92 -35.77
CA GLY A 674 -4.72 20.90 -36.84
C GLY A 674 -3.50 21.80 -36.62
N ALA A 675 -3.34 22.33 -35.40
CA ALA A 675 -2.17 23.15 -35.05
C ALA A 675 -0.85 22.37 -35.15
N ALA A 676 -0.81 21.14 -34.61
CA ALA A 676 0.37 20.27 -34.67
C ALA A 676 0.73 19.89 -36.11
N SER A 677 -0.27 19.55 -36.93
CA SER A 677 -0.06 19.17 -38.33
C SER A 677 0.40 20.36 -39.18
N GLY A 678 -0.21 21.54 -38.97
CA GLY A 678 0.23 22.78 -39.61
C GLY A 678 1.68 23.14 -39.26
N ALA A 679 2.05 23.03 -37.98
CA ALA A 679 3.43 23.26 -37.53
C ALA A 679 4.41 22.21 -38.08
N ALA A 680 4.01 20.95 -38.16
CA ALA A 680 4.85 19.87 -38.70
C ALA A 680 5.21 20.08 -40.18
N VAL A 681 4.34 20.75 -40.96
CA VAL A 681 4.60 21.10 -42.37
C VAL A 681 5.30 22.44 -42.50
N ALA A 682 4.88 23.47 -41.76
CA ALA A 682 5.42 24.82 -41.88
C ALA A 682 6.90 24.91 -41.44
N LEU A 683 7.27 24.25 -40.35
CA LEU A 683 8.65 24.27 -39.82
C LEU A 683 9.71 23.80 -40.83
N PRO A 684 9.64 22.57 -41.39
CA PRO A 684 10.65 22.12 -42.35
C PRO A 684 10.61 22.96 -43.63
N TRP A 685 9.44 23.44 -44.05
CA TRP A 685 9.30 24.29 -45.23
C TRP A 685 10.05 25.62 -45.05
N SER A 686 9.82 26.33 -43.93
CA SER A 686 10.53 27.57 -43.61
C SER A 686 12.04 27.36 -43.47
N VAL A 687 12.47 26.21 -42.96
CA VAL A 687 13.91 25.90 -42.84
C VAL A 687 14.55 25.70 -44.21
N ILE A 688 13.90 24.96 -45.12
CA ILE A 688 14.40 24.70 -46.47
C ILE A 688 14.43 25.98 -47.31
N GLU A 689 13.41 26.83 -47.19
CA GLU A 689 13.33 28.13 -47.88
C GLU A 689 14.52 29.04 -47.56
N ASN A 690 14.89 29.13 -46.28
CA ASN A 690 16.06 29.91 -45.85
C ASN A 690 17.40 29.28 -46.26
N ALA A 691 17.49 27.95 -46.25
CA ALA A 691 18.73 27.24 -46.54
C ALA A 691 19.04 27.13 -48.04
N PHE A 692 18.01 27.08 -48.89
CA PHE A 692 18.15 26.87 -50.35
C PHE A 692 17.30 27.85 -51.17
N PRO A 693 17.54 29.17 -51.04
CA PRO A 693 16.74 30.20 -51.73
C PRO A 693 16.79 30.10 -53.26
N SER A 694 17.79 29.43 -53.83
CA SER A 694 17.96 29.25 -55.28
C SER A 694 17.28 28.00 -55.86
N VAL A 695 16.80 27.07 -55.01
CA VAL A 695 16.18 25.79 -55.45
C VAL A 695 14.65 25.88 -55.45
N ILE A 696 14.09 26.77 -54.63
CA ILE A 696 12.65 26.98 -54.49
C ILE A 696 12.34 28.43 -54.90
N THR A 697 12.04 28.66 -56.17
CA THR A 697 11.31 29.85 -56.62
C THR A 697 9.82 29.55 -56.53
N LEU A 698 9.27 29.47 -55.31
CA LEU A 698 7.83 29.32 -55.11
C LEU A 698 7.25 30.69 -54.74
N ASP A 699 6.41 31.20 -55.61
CA ASP A 699 5.79 32.52 -55.62
C ASP A 699 4.65 32.67 -54.58
N GLU A 700 4.62 31.84 -53.53
CA GLU A 700 3.44 31.71 -52.65
C GLU A 700 3.82 31.74 -51.16
N ASP A 701 3.26 32.71 -50.43
CA ASP A 701 3.33 32.91 -48.96
C ASP A 701 2.77 31.74 -48.12
N TYR A 702 2.58 30.55 -48.71
CA TYR A 702 2.01 29.37 -48.06
C TYR A 702 2.67 28.96 -46.73
N PRO A 703 4.01 28.90 -46.59
CA PRO A 703 4.61 28.53 -45.29
C PRO A 703 4.27 29.56 -44.20
N PHE A 704 4.19 30.84 -44.57
CA PHE A 704 3.78 31.90 -43.66
C PHE A 704 2.31 31.76 -43.25
N TRP A 705 1.40 31.50 -44.19
CA TRP A 705 -0.02 31.29 -43.89
C TRP A 705 -0.27 30.02 -43.07
N LEU A 706 0.46 28.93 -43.35
CA LEU A 706 0.39 27.69 -42.57
C LEU A 706 0.91 27.87 -41.15
N ALA A 707 2.06 28.54 -40.97
CA ALA A 707 2.61 28.86 -39.65
C ALA A 707 1.67 29.77 -38.86
N SER A 708 1.13 30.82 -39.49
CA SER A 708 0.17 31.74 -38.89
C SER A 708 -1.12 31.02 -38.49
N GLY A 709 -1.64 30.15 -39.36
CA GLY A 709 -2.80 29.29 -39.07
C GLY A 709 -2.55 28.34 -37.90
N ALA A 710 -1.36 27.73 -37.82
CA ALA A 710 -0.98 26.86 -36.71
C ALA A 710 -0.88 27.61 -35.37
N VAL A 711 -0.27 28.81 -35.37
CA VAL A 711 -0.21 29.68 -34.19
C VAL A 711 -1.61 30.10 -33.74
N CYS A 712 -2.45 30.56 -34.67
CA CYS A 712 -3.84 30.94 -34.38
C CYS A 712 -4.63 29.76 -33.82
N ALA A 713 -4.50 28.57 -34.40
CA ALA A 713 -5.16 27.37 -33.91
C ALA A 713 -4.64 26.94 -32.52
N ALA A 714 -3.35 27.10 -32.23
CA ALA A 714 -2.77 26.82 -30.91
C ALA A 714 -3.28 27.80 -29.84
N ILE A 715 -3.37 29.09 -30.16
CA ILE A 715 -3.94 30.12 -29.27
C ILE A 715 -5.43 29.84 -29.06
N LEU A 716 -6.19 29.58 -30.12
CA LEU A 716 -7.62 29.26 -30.05
C LEU A 716 -7.85 27.99 -29.21
N ALA A 717 -7.05 26.94 -29.38
CA ALA A 717 -7.12 25.74 -28.56
C ALA A 717 -6.82 26.01 -27.08
N THR A 718 -5.97 27.01 -26.79
CA THR A 718 -5.68 27.44 -25.41
C THR A 718 -6.88 28.15 -24.81
N VAL A 719 -7.49 29.10 -25.53
CA VAL A 719 -8.73 29.76 -25.10
C VAL A 719 -9.87 28.74 -24.94
N PHE A 720 -10.03 27.84 -25.90
CA PHE A 720 -11.07 26.82 -25.87
C PHE A 720 -10.85 25.86 -24.70
N PHE A 721 -9.62 25.50 -24.36
CA PHE A 721 -9.32 24.74 -23.16
C PHE A 721 -9.83 25.43 -21.88
N PHE A 722 -9.65 26.74 -21.71
CA PHE A 722 -10.20 27.47 -20.56
C PHE A 722 -11.73 27.36 -20.50
N VAL A 723 -12.41 27.44 -21.65
CA VAL A 723 -13.87 27.24 -21.72
C VAL A 723 -14.25 25.81 -21.32
N VAL A 724 -13.54 24.80 -21.84
CA VAL A 724 -13.81 23.40 -21.49
C VAL A 724 -13.57 23.14 -20.00
N GLU A 725 -12.47 23.62 -19.43
CA GLU A 725 -12.10 23.39 -18.04
C GLU A 725 -13.02 24.14 -17.07
N TYR A 726 -13.18 25.44 -17.25
CA TYR A 726 -13.84 26.30 -16.27
C TYR A 726 -15.33 26.52 -16.52
N VAL A 727 -15.85 26.17 -17.71
CA VAL A 727 -17.29 26.31 -18.02
C VAL A 727 -17.95 24.95 -18.22
N VAL A 728 -17.37 24.08 -19.06
CA VAL A 728 -18.01 22.79 -19.39
C VAL A 728 -17.81 21.78 -18.26
N ARG A 729 -16.57 21.57 -17.81
CA ARG A 729 -16.24 20.59 -16.77
C ARG A 729 -16.63 21.06 -15.36
N TYR A 730 -16.55 22.37 -15.09
CA TYR A 730 -16.96 22.92 -13.79
C TYR A 730 -18.44 22.67 -13.47
N ASN A 731 -19.29 22.60 -14.50
CA ASN A 731 -20.73 22.36 -14.37
C ASN A 731 -21.12 20.87 -14.31
N LEU A 732 -20.15 19.95 -14.31
CA LEU A 732 -20.42 18.53 -14.10
C LEU A 732 -20.78 18.25 -12.65
N SER A 733 -21.70 17.30 -12.44
CA SER A 733 -22.09 16.91 -11.08
C SER A 733 -20.88 16.34 -10.32
N PRO A 734 -20.71 16.69 -9.03
CA PRO A 734 -19.74 16.04 -8.16
C PRO A 734 -20.04 14.54 -7.94
N GLN A 735 -21.28 14.09 -8.21
CA GLN A 735 -21.72 12.70 -8.10
C GLN A 735 -21.45 11.87 -9.38
N LEU A 736 -20.40 12.21 -10.12
CA LEU A 736 -20.05 11.52 -11.37
C LEU A 736 -19.74 10.03 -11.16
N GLY A 737 -19.14 9.69 -10.01
CA GLY A 737 -18.81 8.30 -9.65
C GLY A 737 -20.02 7.37 -9.63
N PRO A 738 -21.04 7.64 -8.81
CA PRO A 738 -22.30 6.89 -8.81
C PRO A 738 -22.93 6.78 -10.21
N PHE A 739 -23.10 7.90 -10.92
CA PHE A 739 -23.79 7.89 -12.21
C PHE A 739 -23.08 7.06 -13.29
N VAL A 740 -21.75 7.18 -13.39
CA VAL A 740 -20.98 6.37 -14.34
C VAL A 740 -21.01 4.91 -13.91
N SER A 741 -20.90 4.62 -12.62
CA SER A 741 -20.82 3.24 -12.15
C SER A 741 -22.14 2.50 -12.32
N GLU A 742 -23.29 3.14 -12.06
CA GLU A 742 -24.61 2.56 -12.34
C GLU A 742 -24.82 2.27 -13.83
N LEU A 743 -24.37 3.17 -14.71
CA LEU A 743 -24.49 3.00 -16.15
C LEU A 743 -23.75 1.75 -16.68
N PHE A 744 -22.66 1.40 -16.02
CA PHE A 744 -21.79 0.28 -16.37
C PHE A 744 -21.86 -0.87 -15.35
N ARG A 745 -22.92 -0.93 -14.53
CA ARG A 745 -23.04 -1.89 -13.43
C ARG A 745 -22.81 -3.33 -13.88
N ASP A 746 -23.50 -3.76 -14.94
CA ASP A 746 -23.36 -5.13 -15.48
C ASP A 746 -21.92 -5.45 -15.89
N GLU A 747 -21.23 -4.49 -16.52
CA GLU A 747 -19.84 -4.66 -16.94
C GLU A 747 -18.88 -4.66 -15.74
N ILE A 748 -19.11 -3.82 -14.73
CA ILE A 748 -18.32 -3.73 -13.51
C ILE A 748 -18.49 -5.01 -12.67
N GLU A 749 -19.72 -5.52 -12.53
CA GLU A 749 -20.00 -6.78 -11.83
C GLU A 749 -19.40 -7.98 -12.56
N THR A 750 -19.41 -7.99 -13.89
CA THR A 750 -18.70 -9.00 -14.69
C THR A 750 -17.19 -8.94 -14.43
N MET A 751 -16.59 -7.75 -14.42
CA MET A 751 -15.17 -7.56 -14.10
C MET A 751 -14.85 -8.03 -12.67
N PHE A 752 -15.73 -7.74 -11.70
CA PHE A 752 -15.57 -8.22 -10.33
C PHE A 752 -15.57 -9.75 -10.29
N ASN A 753 -16.52 -10.40 -10.95
CA ASN A 753 -16.58 -11.87 -11.01
C ASN A 753 -15.32 -12.48 -11.67
N ASP A 754 -14.77 -11.82 -12.68
CA ASP A 754 -13.59 -12.27 -13.42
C ASP A 754 -12.26 -12.05 -12.66
N LEU A 755 -12.19 -11.03 -11.82
CA LEU A 755 -10.97 -10.60 -11.14
C LEU A 755 -10.95 -10.94 -9.65
N ALA A 756 -12.09 -11.10 -8.96
CA ALA A 756 -12.14 -11.37 -7.53
C ALA A 756 -11.37 -12.65 -7.15
N GLN A 757 -10.38 -12.52 -6.27
CA GLN A 757 -9.64 -13.64 -5.70
C GLN A 757 -10.35 -14.15 -4.43
N ARG A 758 -9.99 -15.37 -4.02
CA ARG A 758 -10.49 -15.96 -2.77
C ARG A 758 -9.96 -15.15 -1.58
N GLN A 759 -10.83 -14.93 -0.60
CA GLN A 759 -10.45 -14.28 0.65
C GLN A 759 -9.70 -15.28 1.56
N ASN A 760 -8.65 -14.81 2.23
CA ASN A 760 -7.95 -15.53 3.31
C ASN A 760 -8.37 -15.01 4.69
N ASP A 761 -7.95 -15.68 5.77
CA ASP A 761 -8.29 -15.29 7.15
C ASP A 761 -7.25 -14.34 7.78
N ILE A 762 -6.25 -13.91 7.00
CA ILE A 762 -5.10 -13.15 7.49
C ILE A 762 -5.41 -11.64 7.46
N ASP A 763 -5.87 -11.14 6.31
CA ASP A 763 -6.27 -9.74 6.14
C ASP A 763 -7.78 -9.57 6.31
N THR A 764 -8.25 -8.40 6.76
CA THR A 764 -9.68 -8.21 6.96
C THR A 764 -10.44 -8.31 5.64
N LYS A 765 -11.70 -8.77 5.69
CA LYS A 765 -12.58 -8.83 4.52
C LYS A 765 -12.63 -7.49 3.77
N VAL A 766 -12.69 -6.39 4.51
CA VAL A 766 -12.71 -5.02 3.96
C VAL A 766 -11.43 -4.71 3.18
N VAL A 767 -10.26 -5.07 3.69
CA VAL A 767 -8.97 -4.84 3.01
C VAL A 767 -8.89 -5.66 1.72
N GLN A 768 -9.28 -6.94 1.79
CA GLN A 768 -9.26 -7.83 0.64
C GLN A 768 -10.29 -7.43 -0.41
N ASP A 769 -11.49 -7.01 0.00
CA ASP A 769 -12.51 -6.50 -0.90
C ASP A 769 -12.09 -5.17 -1.53
N ARG A 770 -11.45 -4.28 -0.77
CA ARG A 770 -10.86 -3.05 -1.31
C ARG A 770 -9.81 -3.35 -2.37
N GLU A 771 -8.93 -4.35 -2.15
CA GLU A 771 -7.96 -4.78 -3.17
C GLU A 771 -8.68 -5.35 -4.39
N ASN A 772 -9.70 -6.20 -4.20
CA ASN A 772 -10.51 -6.75 -5.28
C ASN A 772 -11.15 -5.65 -6.14
N TRP A 773 -11.81 -4.69 -5.48
CA TRP A 773 -12.46 -3.55 -6.12
C TRP A 773 -11.47 -2.57 -6.74
N GLU A 774 -10.26 -2.47 -6.22
CA GLU A 774 -9.19 -1.71 -6.85
C GLU A 774 -8.85 -2.31 -8.22
N TYR A 775 -8.63 -3.62 -8.35
CA TYR A 775 -8.39 -4.25 -9.66
C TYR A 775 -9.56 -4.05 -10.63
N VAL A 776 -10.80 -4.07 -10.14
CA VAL A 776 -11.99 -3.79 -10.95
C VAL A 776 -12.01 -2.34 -11.43
N ALA A 777 -11.75 -1.39 -10.55
CA ALA A 777 -11.65 0.02 -10.91
C ALA A 777 -10.56 0.25 -11.95
N ARG A 778 -9.38 -0.39 -11.78
CA ARG A 778 -8.28 -0.34 -12.75
C ARG A 778 -8.69 -0.87 -14.12
N GLU A 779 -9.31 -2.05 -14.16
CA GLU A 779 -9.79 -2.67 -15.39
C GLU A 779 -10.81 -1.80 -16.12
N PHE A 780 -11.78 -1.29 -15.37
CA PHE A 780 -12.84 -0.42 -15.88
C PHE A 780 -12.26 0.83 -16.55
N LEU A 781 -11.33 1.49 -15.86
CA LEU A 781 -10.71 2.72 -16.34
C LEU A 781 -9.79 2.47 -17.53
N HIS A 782 -9.02 1.39 -17.52
CA HIS A 782 -8.19 1.02 -18.65
C HIS A 782 -9.04 0.75 -19.91
N LYS A 783 -10.22 0.13 -19.75
CA LYS A 783 -11.14 -0.19 -20.86
C LYS A 783 -11.82 1.05 -21.45
N TYR A 784 -12.38 1.93 -20.62
CA TYR A 784 -13.22 3.04 -21.10
C TYR A 784 -12.49 4.40 -21.16
N ARG A 785 -11.33 4.51 -20.52
CA ARG A 785 -10.46 5.69 -20.53
C ARG A 785 -11.18 7.00 -20.16
N PHE A 786 -11.99 6.98 -19.11
CA PHE A 786 -12.68 8.17 -18.58
C PHE A 786 -11.71 9.27 -18.10
N ASP A 787 -10.48 8.89 -17.75
CA ASP A 787 -9.33 9.78 -17.51
C ASP A 787 -9.06 10.73 -18.70
N THR A 788 -9.35 10.30 -19.94
CA THR A 788 -9.16 11.17 -21.11
C THR A 788 -10.16 12.32 -21.20
N VAL A 789 -11.33 12.14 -20.59
CA VAL A 789 -12.45 13.10 -20.61
C VAL A 789 -12.48 13.93 -19.34
N PHE A 790 -12.21 13.33 -18.19
CA PHE A 790 -12.26 13.94 -16.87
C PHE A 790 -10.84 14.05 -16.31
N ALA A 791 -10.41 15.28 -15.97
CA ALA A 791 -9.11 15.50 -15.33
C ALA A 791 -9.02 14.76 -13.97
N ALA A 792 -7.81 14.66 -13.41
CA ALA A 792 -7.49 13.86 -12.23
C ALA A 792 -8.52 13.97 -11.08
N ASP A 793 -8.95 15.19 -10.73
CA ASP A 793 -9.90 15.44 -9.62
C ASP A 793 -11.28 14.81 -9.80
N ARG A 794 -11.76 14.67 -11.05
CA ARG A 794 -13.12 14.19 -11.37
C ARG A 794 -13.13 12.75 -11.83
N PHE A 795 -12.04 12.28 -12.43
CA PHE A 795 -11.82 10.85 -12.64
C PHE A 795 -11.60 10.12 -11.30
N GLY A 796 -10.91 10.77 -10.35
CA GLY A 796 -10.68 10.22 -9.01
C GLY A 796 -11.97 9.82 -8.30
N THR A 797 -13.08 10.53 -8.52
CA THR A 797 -14.38 10.18 -7.91
C THR A 797 -14.97 8.90 -8.50
N ILE A 798 -14.78 8.62 -9.79
CA ILE A 798 -15.20 7.36 -10.43
C ILE A 798 -14.35 6.21 -9.89
N PHE A 799 -13.02 6.37 -9.87
CA PHE A 799 -12.10 5.36 -9.35
C PHE A 799 -12.42 5.03 -7.89
N GLN A 800 -12.52 6.05 -7.03
CA GLN A 800 -12.78 5.88 -5.60
C GLN A 800 -14.14 5.25 -5.33
N TYR A 801 -15.17 5.61 -6.10
CA TYR A 801 -16.50 5.02 -5.93
C TYR A 801 -16.53 3.52 -6.28
N ILE A 802 -15.89 3.12 -7.39
CA ILE A 802 -15.76 1.70 -7.75
C ILE A 802 -14.86 0.97 -6.75
N GLN A 803 -13.74 1.57 -6.35
CA GLN A 803 -12.81 1.01 -5.34
C GLN A 803 -13.50 0.79 -3.99
N ALA A 804 -14.48 1.63 -3.64
CA ALA A 804 -15.30 1.50 -2.44
C ALA A 804 -16.40 0.44 -2.54
N GLY A 805 -16.61 -0.17 -3.71
CA GLY A 805 -17.51 -1.31 -3.91
C GLY A 805 -18.88 -1.02 -4.52
N MET A 806 -19.20 0.24 -4.86
CA MET A 806 -20.52 0.72 -5.32
C MET A 806 -21.66 0.47 -4.31
N GLU A 807 -22.65 1.36 -4.25
CA GLU A 807 -23.82 1.14 -3.38
C GLU A 807 -24.67 -0.02 -3.92
N GLY A 808 -25.03 -0.98 -3.05
CA GLY A 808 -25.91 -2.12 -3.37
C GLY A 808 -25.24 -3.46 -3.68
N SER A 809 -23.90 -3.55 -3.76
CA SER A 809 -23.20 -4.84 -3.93
C SER A 809 -23.03 -5.63 -2.62
N SER A 810 -23.01 -4.93 -1.48
CA SER A 810 -22.83 -5.50 -0.12
C SER A 810 -24.14 -5.92 0.55
N ASP A 811 -25.25 -5.25 0.24
CA ASP A 811 -26.50 -5.42 1.00
C ASP A 811 -27.34 -6.61 0.51
N SER A 812 -27.12 -7.10 -0.71
CA SER A 812 -27.86 -8.23 -1.27
C SER A 812 -27.30 -9.62 -0.92
N LYS A 813 -26.12 -9.70 -0.28
CA LYS A 813 -25.49 -10.97 0.12
C LYS A 813 -25.42 -11.22 1.62
N ILE A 814 -25.85 -10.26 2.45
CA ILE A 814 -25.81 -10.41 3.92
C ILE A 814 -27.19 -10.79 4.51
N GLU A 815 -28.27 -10.76 3.71
CA GLU A 815 -29.62 -11.13 4.19
C GLU A 815 -30.13 -12.53 3.78
N ASN A 816 -29.33 -13.38 3.14
CA ASN A 816 -29.76 -14.76 2.81
C ASN A 816 -28.64 -15.81 2.93
N ASP A 817 -27.99 -15.89 4.08
CA ASP A 817 -27.45 -17.15 4.63
C ASP A 817 -27.34 -17.09 6.16
#